data_AF-A0A2V3JH51-F1
#
_entry.id   AF-A0A2V3JH51-F1
#
_cell.length_a   1.000
_cell.length_b   1.000
_cell.length_c   1.000
_cell.angle_alpha   90.00
_cell.angle_beta   90.00
_cell.angle_gamma   90.00
#
_symmetry.space_group_name_H-M   'P 1'
#
loop_
_entity.id
_entity.type
_entity.pdbx_description
1 polymer ?
#
loop_
_entity_poly.entity_id
_entity_poly.type
_entity_poly.pdbx_seq_one_letter_code
_entity_poly.pdbx_strand_id
1 'polypeptide(L)'
;MNNRTTIVVLSAVLIAAMLSGCVQETSEIETSGGAPQSNITPDAAQPAPASEAVSGSVMAHPLFANWRYMSYRNLSISNAPALNQTARITYSIIPDRDMEILYVHVGIPDDGFELIDIDDTWPHTRYDWTPSDANTATWYPTNLSKDTMYQFNATIKAVKTGNWTLSPSGSNKGIYLSVSEDSAYLCDEPFPEPIQYMVPEEHKIPAEGWSEEGEAEREKEVDRRAKKEDIAHDETLVEAPRYTPTRDSVSESRTGTAYTTADSSMPTEAKPPPSPVAISDEMIEESKSATESSVTKIFTEDFEGGLPGDGWTCYDSNSDSGEDYWDDTDDGYLQGGRSAYCADMSDVSDKYDKNMWACMQRKYLMDASGWGSAVLSFHTWFDMDSDPDDTLKIIVYDSSGWHTIATYSGNSDGWKYKSVKIPAQYLTSQFCIGFLFSSDGDDNTDEGAYIDFASLITPEGYLIVAGDLNFINRELDAEPMEDIRVILLDYDFSSGPDWLFKYDYTDQGYFEFTSVVNSDDDESGVLDPYVQIECRNPDIAYVVKDGGNPYTLYTASYINVPDGIFYTGKPTMPDNPATYKAWWVFDTLRDAKKYLETTVSYDMPKVDAYWQWGHDADYRTGISDTHWSSGTPQNPGPFIYLDGKTGDDGGSANDPDSIIHEYGHCVMYKVFGDDYPPNDCSDGHYMNGISEPGCAWVEGWAHFMPLAVFGDKYYTDTTYFPRVFGTDTANLETRNGNLNFPDGDSCEGNVAAALWDIHDDHDEMYDRLSDGFVNIWHVLEEQDQTGNEDTFSDFYDSWCDLGHDKPRANSAIFQNDIDYNRAPGVVVANPEPGKVYFGVIHTLTYTTDEDGDVPQMEIWFSLDNIEWHLLDLPIERGGYSIRGEDECWYIDWNTTHEIDEDDSVWLRVHATDDLGASSSDDTDGSFIVDNVAPHHWRDFTP
;
A
#
# COMPACT_ATOMS: atom_id res chain seq x y z
N MET A 1 64.40 -16.22 -34.83
CA MET A 1 65.29 -15.26 -35.50
C MET A 1 64.49 -14.59 -36.62
N ASN A 2 64.41 -13.24 -36.56
CA ASN A 2 63.99 -12.27 -37.58
C ASN A 2 62.54 -12.40 -38.15
N ASN A 3 61.71 -11.37 -38.26
CA ASN A 3 61.80 -9.96 -37.90
C ASN A 3 60.38 -9.34 -37.86
N ARG A 4 60.24 -8.27 -37.06
CA ARG A 4 59.04 -7.46 -36.81
C ARG A 4 58.67 -6.55 -37.99
N THR A 5 57.40 -6.13 -38.12
CA THR A 5 56.88 -4.79 -38.50
C THR A 5 55.33 -4.86 -38.48
N THR A 6 54.64 -4.47 -37.39
CA THR A 6 53.94 -3.18 -37.15
C THR A 6 52.51 -3.12 -37.73
N ILE A 7 51.48 -3.09 -36.86
CA ILE A 7 50.50 -1.99 -36.65
C ILE A 7 49.51 -2.44 -35.54
N VAL A 8 49.57 -1.76 -34.38
CA VAL A 8 48.58 -1.79 -33.29
C VAL A 8 48.34 -0.34 -32.91
N VAL A 9 47.18 0.21 -33.27
CA VAL A 9 46.62 1.52 -32.91
C VAL A 9 45.10 1.31 -33.07
N LEU A 10 44.30 1.03 -32.04
CA LEU A 10 43.72 1.97 -31.08
C LEU A 10 43.02 1.16 -29.96
N SER A 11 43.55 1.17 -28.74
CA SER A 11 42.82 0.78 -27.51
C SER A 11 43.50 1.34 -26.25
N ALA A 12 44.02 2.57 -26.32
CA ALA A 12 44.71 3.21 -25.20
C ALA A 12 44.63 4.75 -25.21
N VAL A 13 43.43 5.32 -25.41
CA VAL A 13 43.22 6.80 -25.37
C VAL A 13 42.10 7.26 -24.42
N LEU A 14 41.33 6.40 -23.76
CA LEU A 14 40.19 6.89 -22.97
C LEU A 14 40.35 6.98 -21.44
N ILE A 15 41.55 6.81 -20.86
CA ILE A 15 41.73 6.83 -19.38
C ILE A 15 42.70 7.93 -18.88
N ALA A 16 43.16 8.86 -19.73
CA ALA A 16 44.12 9.90 -19.32
C ALA A 16 43.73 11.34 -19.69
N ALA A 17 42.44 11.67 -19.70
CA ALA A 17 41.95 13.02 -20.03
C ALA A 17 40.98 13.66 -18.99
N MET A 18 40.79 13.07 -17.80
CA MET A 18 39.93 13.67 -16.76
C MET A 18 40.66 14.25 -15.54
N LEU A 19 41.99 14.35 -15.54
CA LEU A 19 42.74 14.94 -14.42
C LEU A 19 43.87 15.84 -14.92
N SER A 20 43.55 17.05 -15.41
CA SER A 20 44.47 18.21 -15.39
C SER A 20 43.83 19.40 -16.09
N GLY A 21 43.24 20.32 -15.32
CA GLY A 21 42.62 21.53 -15.86
C GLY A 21 42.44 22.67 -14.86
N CYS A 22 43.40 22.91 -13.97
CA CYS A 22 43.50 24.18 -13.21
C CYS A 22 44.66 25.00 -13.77
N VAL A 23 44.40 26.14 -14.42
CA VAL A 23 45.31 27.30 -14.47
C VAL A 23 44.48 28.58 -14.72
N GLN A 24 44.61 29.54 -13.80
CA GLN A 24 44.26 30.97 -13.94
C GLN A 24 45.21 31.69 -14.89
N GLU A 25 44.77 32.77 -15.55
CA GLU A 25 45.36 34.11 -15.37
C GLU A 25 44.57 35.22 -16.09
N THR A 26 44.18 36.25 -15.31
CA THR A 26 44.28 37.72 -15.51
C THR A 26 44.00 38.33 -16.89
N SER A 27 43.33 39.48 -17.07
CA SER A 27 43.29 40.73 -16.31
C SER A 27 42.23 41.68 -16.90
N GLU A 28 41.60 42.55 -16.11
CA GLU A 28 41.59 44.00 -16.39
C GLU A 28 41.12 44.81 -15.18
N ILE A 29 41.78 45.95 -15.00
CA ILE A 29 41.77 46.84 -13.85
C ILE A 29 41.03 48.12 -14.28
N GLU A 30 40.05 48.57 -13.51
CA GLU A 30 39.79 50.00 -13.35
C GLU A 30 39.53 50.35 -11.88
N THR A 31 40.39 51.21 -11.36
CA THR A 31 40.35 51.79 -10.02
C THR A 31 39.84 53.23 -10.05
N SER A 32 38.90 53.56 -9.18
CA SER A 32 38.80 54.85 -8.47
C SER A 32 38.06 54.58 -7.15
N GLY A 33 38.43 55.06 -5.96
CA GLY A 33 39.33 56.10 -5.52
C GLY A 33 38.59 56.99 -4.53
N GLY A 34 38.68 56.72 -3.22
CA GLY A 34 38.20 57.65 -2.18
C GLY A 34 37.95 57.03 -0.79
N ALA A 35 38.76 57.43 0.19
CA ALA A 35 38.54 57.28 1.64
C ALA A 35 38.79 58.66 2.30
N PRO A 36 38.61 58.90 3.63
CA PRO A 36 37.87 58.17 4.68
C PRO A 36 36.99 59.11 5.56
N GLN A 37 36.18 58.59 6.50
CA GLN A 37 36.06 59.21 7.83
C GLN A 37 35.45 58.30 8.91
N SER A 38 36.11 58.31 10.06
CA SER A 38 35.89 57.56 11.30
C SER A 38 34.85 58.20 12.22
N ASN A 39 34.08 57.39 12.97
CA ASN A 39 33.65 57.74 14.33
C ASN A 39 33.37 56.48 15.17
N ILE A 40 33.56 56.65 16.49
CA ILE A 40 33.95 55.65 17.49
C ILE A 40 32.82 55.42 18.53
N THR A 41 32.55 54.14 18.86
CA THR A 41 31.97 53.48 20.11
C THR A 41 30.52 53.72 20.58
N PRO A 42 29.93 52.84 21.45
CA PRO A 42 30.48 51.64 22.13
C PRO A 42 29.66 50.32 22.08
N ASP A 43 30.37 49.25 22.47
CA ASP A 43 30.00 47.89 22.95
C ASP A 43 28.52 47.49 23.10
N ALA A 44 28.18 46.39 22.43
CA ALA A 44 27.18 45.42 22.88
C ALA A 44 27.81 44.01 22.83
N ALA A 45 27.40 43.18 23.78
CA ALA A 45 28.02 41.93 24.20
C ALA A 45 28.28 40.91 23.07
N GLN A 46 29.35 40.15 23.28
CA GLN A 46 29.84 39.05 22.47
C GLN A 46 28.81 37.90 22.41
N PRO A 47 28.35 37.45 21.22
CA PRO A 47 27.51 36.27 21.12
C PRO A 47 28.31 34.99 21.38
N ALA A 48 27.66 34.03 22.04
CA ALA A 48 28.12 32.68 22.27
C ALA A 48 28.46 31.96 20.94
N PRO A 49 29.37 30.97 20.93
CA PRO A 49 29.81 30.30 19.71
C PRO A 49 28.63 29.59 19.02
N ALA A 50 28.46 29.86 17.72
CA ALA A 50 27.53 29.15 16.87
C ALA A 50 27.91 27.66 16.81
N SER A 51 26.97 26.79 17.14
CA SER A 51 27.02 25.37 16.86
C SER A 51 27.05 25.15 15.34
N GLU A 52 27.90 24.24 14.88
CA GLU A 52 28.04 23.87 13.47
C GLU A 52 26.68 23.44 12.88
N ALA A 53 26.26 24.08 11.79
CA ALA A 53 25.06 23.69 11.06
C ALA A 53 25.32 22.38 10.32
N VAL A 54 24.58 21.33 10.69
CA VAL A 54 24.60 20.02 10.02
C VAL A 54 23.55 20.06 8.91
N SER A 55 23.97 19.95 7.63
CA SER A 55 23.06 19.77 6.50
C SER A 55 22.97 18.28 6.12
N GLY A 56 21.76 17.74 6.01
CA GLY A 56 21.51 16.36 5.56
C GLY A 56 21.09 16.29 4.09
N SER A 57 21.42 15.19 3.41
CA SER A 57 21.11 14.92 1.99
C SER A 57 20.76 13.44 1.83
N VAL A 58 19.65 13.11 1.17
CA VAL A 58 19.19 11.71 1.00
C VAL A 58 18.89 11.42 -0.47
N MET A 59 19.47 10.34 -1.01
CA MET A 59 19.26 9.86 -2.39
C MET A 59 18.09 8.88 -2.46
N ALA A 60 17.21 9.05 -3.46
CA ALA A 60 15.91 8.36 -3.56
C ALA A 60 15.68 7.63 -4.91
N HIS A 61 14.91 6.54 -4.85
CA HIS A 61 14.10 5.86 -5.90
C HIS A 61 12.70 5.57 -5.27
N PRO A 62 11.49 5.51 -5.93
CA PRO A 62 11.06 4.97 -7.25
C PRO A 62 9.79 5.68 -7.94
N LEU A 63 8.93 4.90 -8.65
CA LEU A 63 7.51 4.94 -9.15
C LEU A 63 6.73 6.22 -9.55
N PHE A 64 6.63 6.43 -10.88
CA PHE A 64 5.56 7.05 -11.73
C PHE A 64 6.15 7.03 -13.17
N ALA A 65 5.34 6.94 -14.24
CA ALA A 65 5.81 6.63 -15.62
C ALA A 65 7.00 7.49 -16.13
N ASN A 66 7.09 8.77 -15.72
CA ASN A 66 8.19 9.66 -16.12
C ASN A 66 9.36 9.75 -15.13
N TRP A 67 9.26 9.17 -13.94
CA TRP A 67 10.28 9.27 -12.89
C TRP A 67 11.36 8.20 -12.98
N ARG A 68 11.15 7.16 -13.79
CA ARG A 68 12.18 6.16 -14.14
C ARG A 68 13.35 6.79 -14.89
N TYR A 69 13.10 7.93 -15.54
CA TYR A 69 14.04 8.67 -16.38
C TYR A 69 14.87 9.71 -15.61
N MET A 70 15.09 9.51 -14.30
CA MET A 70 15.87 10.41 -13.45
C MET A 70 17.14 9.73 -12.98
N SER A 71 18.28 10.16 -13.50
CA SER A 71 19.61 9.68 -13.08
C SER A 71 20.01 10.17 -11.68
N TYR A 72 19.39 11.24 -11.18
CA TYR A 72 19.65 11.81 -9.87
C TYR A 72 18.39 12.43 -9.26
N ARG A 73 18.19 12.18 -7.97
CA ARG A 73 17.15 12.78 -7.13
C ARG A 73 17.71 13.05 -5.75
N ASN A 74 17.54 14.27 -5.26
CA ASN A 74 17.98 14.64 -3.93
C ASN A 74 17.03 15.66 -3.30
N LEU A 75 16.45 15.30 -2.15
CA LEU A 75 15.81 16.25 -1.27
C LEU A 75 16.82 16.65 -0.18
N SER A 76 16.96 17.95 0.04
CA SER A 76 17.84 18.50 1.06
C SER A 76 17.15 19.64 1.80
N ILE A 77 17.58 19.90 3.03
CA ILE A 77 17.08 21.01 3.85
C ILE A 77 18.25 21.81 4.40
N SER A 78 18.14 23.15 4.40
CA SER A 78 19.24 24.05 4.77
C SER A 78 19.67 23.96 6.23
N ASN A 79 18.72 23.65 7.13
CA ASN A 79 18.90 23.53 8.57
C ASN A 79 17.71 22.78 9.17
N ALA A 80 17.86 22.24 10.38
CA ALA A 80 16.72 21.82 11.19
C ALA A 80 16.11 23.07 11.86
N PRO A 81 14.87 23.48 11.53
CA PRO A 81 14.26 24.66 12.14
C PRO A 81 13.66 24.31 13.51
N ALA A 82 14.05 25.04 14.58
CA ALA A 82 13.31 25.00 15.85
C ALA A 82 11.91 25.62 15.69
N LEU A 83 11.06 25.50 16.71
CA LEU A 83 9.71 26.10 16.68
C LEU A 83 9.77 27.58 16.27
N ASN A 84 8.93 27.97 15.32
CA ASN A 84 8.86 29.30 14.68
C ASN A 84 10.07 29.72 13.82
N GLN A 85 11.09 28.86 13.63
CA GLN A 85 12.17 29.12 12.68
C GLN A 85 11.82 28.61 11.27
N THR A 86 12.49 29.17 10.27
CA THR A 86 12.35 28.74 8.88
C THR A 86 13.52 27.87 8.43
N ALA A 87 13.25 27.03 7.44
CA ALA A 87 14.25 26.28 6.71
C ALA A 87 13.89 26.26 5.21
N ARG A 88 14.91 26.19 4.36
CA ARG A 88 14.75 26.05 2.92
C ARG A 88 14.88 24.58 2.55
N ILE A 89 13.86 24.02 1.91
CA ILE A 89 13.95 22.72 1.24
C ILE A 89 14.37 22.94 -0.22
N THR A 90 15.28 22.08 -0.69
CA THR A 90 15.75 22.06 -2.08
C THR A 90 15.60 20.65 -2.63
N TYR A 91 14.76 20.51 -3.67
CA TYR A 91 14.61 19.28 -4.41
C TYR A 91 15.36 19.40 -5.75
N SER A 92 16.31 18.49 -5.99
CA SER A 92 17.17 18.50 -7.18
C SER A 92 16.96 17.23 -8.00
N ILE A 93 16.85 17.39 -9.32
CA ILE A 93 16.67 16.29 -10.28
C ILE A 93 17.66 16.39 -11.45
N ILE A 94 18.07 15.26 -12.02
CA ILE A 94 18.79 15.19 -13.32
C ILE A 94 18.09 14.15 -14.20
N PRO A 95 17.45 14.54 -15.33
CA PRO A 95 16.87 13.61 -16.29
C PRO A 95 17.95 12.79 -17.00
N ASP A 96 17.67 11.53 -17.32
CA ASP A 96 18.52 10.66 -18.14
C ASP A 96 18.21 10.75 -19.65
N ARG A 97 17.15 11.47 -20.02
CA ARG A 97 16.73 11.83 -21.38
C ARG A 97 16.02 13.18 -21.42
N ASP A 98 15.80 13.72 -22.62
CA ASP A 98 15.04 14.95 -22.80
C ASP A 98 13.55 14.70 -22.50
N MET A 99 12.90 15.58 -21.72
CA MET A 99 11.50 15.44 -21.31
C MET A 99 10.74 16.75 -21.47
N GLU A 100 9.51 16.66 -21.96
CA GLU A 100 8.67 17.85 -22.20
C GLU A 100 8.11 18.44 -20.90
N ILE A 101 7.64 17.59 -19.99
CA ILE A 101 7.08 18.01 -18.70
C ILE A 101 7.36 16.96 -17.62
N LEU A 102 7.58 17.42 -16.39
CA LEU A 102 7.60 16.57 -15.19
C LEU A 102 6.69 17.21 -14.14
N TYR A 103 6.01 16.39 -13.36
CA TYR A 103 5.22 16.81 -12.21
C TYR A 103 5.94 16.45 -10.93
N VAL A 104 6.29 17.43 -10.10
CA VAL A 104 6.94 17.22 -8.79
C VAL A 104 6.03 17.74 -7.69
N HIS A 105 5.70 16.88 -6.73
CA HIS A 105 4.91 17.22 -5.56
C HIS A 105 5.70 16.92 -4.28
N VAL A 106 5.80 17.90 -3.37
CA VAL A 106 6.43 17.73 -2.05
C VAL A 106 5.36 17.91 -0.98
N GLY A 107 5.09 16.84 -0.23
CA GLY A 107 4.15 16.88 0.89
C GLY A 107 4.80 17.52 2.12
N ILE A 108 4.15 18.53 2.69
CA ILE A 108 4.55 19.17 3.93
C ILE A 108 3.46 18.85 4.98
N PRO A 109 3.80 18.22 6.13
CA PRO A 109 2.81 17.83 7.13
C PRO A 109 2.00 19.02 7.65
N ASP A 110 0.68 18.94 7.53
CA ASP A 110 -0.26 20.05 7.79
C ASP A 110 -0.24 20.56 9.24
N ASP A 111 0.14 19.70 10.17
CA ASP A 111 0.15 19.97 11.60
C ASP A 111 1.53 20.35 12.16
N GLY A 112 2.60 20.18 11.37
CA GLY A 112 3.98 20.43 11.79
C GLY A 112 4.63 21.68 11.20
N PHE A 113 4.31 22.00 9.95
CA PHE A 113 4.99 23.05 9.19
C PHE A 113 4.01 23.91 8.39
N GLU A 114 4.40 25.18 8.19
CA GLU A 114 3.72 26.15 7.33
C GLU A 114 4.61 26.46 6.11
N LEU A 115 4.06 26.38 4.90
CA LEU A 115 4.74 26.81 3.68
C LEU A 115 4.78 28.34 3.59
N ILE A 116 5.98 28.92 3.61
CA ILE A 116 6.17 30.38 3.64
C ILE A 116 6.36 30.99 2.26
N ASP A 117 7.20 30.35 1.43
CA ASP A 117 7.58 30.90 0.12
C ASP A 117 8.07 29.81 -0.84
N ILE A 118 7.98 30.05 -2.14
CA ILE A 118 8.54 29.22 -3.21
C ILE A 118 9.43 30.11 -4.07
N ASP A 119 10.71 29.75 -4.17
CA ASP A 119 11.74 30.56 -4.85
C ASP A 119 11.55 30.47 -6.38
N ASP A 120 10.77 31.38 -6.93
CA ASP A 120 10.25 31.33 -8.30
C ASP A 120 11.27 31.91 -9.30
N THR A 121 12.16 31.05 -9.82
CA THR A 121 13.12 31.43 -10.87
C THR A 121 12.74 30.92 -12.27
N TRP A 122 11.61 30.23 -12.42
CA TRP A 122 11.19 29.63 -13.70
C TRP A 122 9.78 30.06 -14.12
N PRO A 123 9.53 30.36 -15.41
CA PRO A 123 8.36 31.15 -15.85
C PRO A 123 7.00 30.43 -15.86
N HIS A 124 6.85 29.22 -15.29
CA HIS A 124 5.62 28.41 -15.41
C HIS A 124 5.19 27.66 -14.13
N THR A 125 5.35 28.26 -12.95
CA THR A 125 4.59 27.85 -11.76
C THR A 125 3.16 28.36 -11.91
N ARG A 126 2.18 27.46 -12.15
CA ARG A 126 0.77 27.84 -12.21
C ARG A 126 0.26 28.04 -10.78
N TYR A 127 0.18 29.30 -10.34
CA TYR A 127 -0.39 29.70 -9.05
C TYR A 127 -1.92 29.78 -9.13
N ASP A 128 -2.61 28.65 -8.98
CA ASP A 128 -4.04 28.64 -8.62
C ASP A 128 -4.14 28.16 -7.16
N TRP A 129 -4.24 29.11 -6.23
CA TRP A 129 -4.26 28.87 -4.79
C TRP A 129 -5.70 28.59 -4.34
N THR A 130 -6.05 27.32 -4.13
CA THR A 130 -7.29 26.91 -3.44
C THR A 130 -7.01 26.67 -1.95
N PRO A 131 -7.88 27.09 -1.01
CA PRO A 131 -7.66 26.93 0.44
C PRO A 131 -7.49 25.48 0.93
N SER A 132 -7.76 24.47 0.11
CA SER A 132 -7.55 23.05 0.40
C SER A 132 -6.10 22.57 0.20
N ASP A 133 -5.23 23.37 -0.43
CA ASP A 133 -3.85 22.98 -0.81
C ASP A 133 -2.78 23.66 0.07
N ALA A 134 -3.12 24.00 1.32
CA ALA A 134 -2.36 24.96 2.12
C ALA A 134 -0.91 24.55 2.46
N ASN A 135 -0.56 23.25 2.40
CA ASN A 135 0.81 22.78 2.68
C ASN A 135 1.34 21.78 1.63
N THR A 136 1.04 22.00 0.36
CA THR A 136 1.71 21.27 -0.73
C THR A 136 2.52 22.21 -1.60
N ALA A 137 3.72 21.79 -1.98
CA ALA A 137 4.57 22.53 -2.90
C ALA A 137 4.67 21.75 -4.22
N THR A 138 4.09 22.33 -5.28
CA THR A 138 4.00 21.69 -6.60
C THR A 138 4.87 22.42 -7.62
N TRP A 139 5.63 21.65 -8.42
CA TRP A 139 6.54 22.16 -9.44
C TRP A 139 6.38 21.41 -10.76
N TYR A 140 6.25 22.17 -11.85
CA TYR A 140 6.06 21.66 -13.21
C TYR A 140 7.20 22.12 -14.13
N PRO A 141 8.42 21.58 -14.01
CA PRO A 141 9.46 21.92 -14.96
C PRO A 141 9.10 21.37 -16.34
N THR A 142 9.34 22.19 -17.36
CA THR A 142 9.11 21.85 -18.76
C THR A 142 10.42 21.96 -19.54
N ASN A 143 10.52 21.24 -20.65
CA ASN A 143 11.72 21.21 -21.50
C ASN A 143 12.99 20.85 -20.72
N LEU A 144 12.89 19.78 -19.95
CA LEU A 144 13.99 19.20 -19.19
C LEU A 144 14.96 18.55 -20.19
N SER A 145 16.22 18.98 -20.17
CA SER A 145 17.28 18.39 -20.99
C SER A 145 18.00 17.29 -20.22
N LYS A 146 18.35 16.22 -20.93
CA LYS A 146 19.21 15.16 -20.43
C LYS A 146 20.46 15.72 -19.75
N ASP A 147 20.86 15.10 -18.64
CA ASP A 147 22.08 15.42 -17.88
C ASP A 147 22.12 16.86 -17.31
N THR A 148 21.01 17.60 -17.34
CA THR A 148 20.90 18.95 -16.76
C THR A 148 20.27 18.89 -15.39
N MET A 149 20.89 19.55 -14.40
CA MET A 149 20.34 19.62 -13.05
C MET A 149 19.28 20.72 -12.95
N TYR A 150 18.10 20.34 -12.48
CA TYR A 150 17.01 21.27 -12.17
C TYR A 150 16.74 21.26 -10.67
N GLN A 151 16.43 22.43 -10.11
CA GLN A 151 16.22 22.60 -8.68
C GLN A 151 14.94 23.37 -8.40
N PHE A 152 14.17 22.85 -7.45
CA PHE A 152 13.03 23.49 -6.83
C PHE A 152 13.38 23.87 -5.41
N ASN A 153 12.96 25.06 -4.97
CA ASN A 153 13.24 25.58 -3.64
C ASN A 153 11.96 26.10 -2.99
N ALA A 154 11.71 25.69 -1.76
CA ALA A 154 10.63 26.24 -0.94
C ALA A 154 11.14 26.55 0.48
N THR A 155 10.54 27.57 1.11
CA THR A 155 10.81 27.94 2.50
C THR A 155 9.65 27.47 3.36
N ILE A 156 9.94 26.69 4.38
CA ILE A 156 8.97 26.20 5.37
C ILE A 156 9.27 26.79 6.74
N LYS A 157 8.27 26.86 7.61
CA LYS A 157 8.39 27.28 9.01
C LYS A 157 7.84 26.19 9.92
N ALA A 158 8.59 25.80 10.95
CA ALA A 158 8.07 24.87 11.95
C ALA A 158 7.03 25.57 12.84
N VAL A 159 5.84 25.01 12.96
CA VAL A 159 4.73 25.57 13.76
C VAL A 159 4.33 24.72 14.95
N LYS A 160 4.85 23.48 15.04
CA LYS A 160 4.58 22.56 16.16
C LYS A 160 5.83 21.74 16.50
N THR A 161 5.98 21.39 17.77
CA THR A 161 7.01 20.47 18.24
C THR A 161 6.62 19.02 17.90
N GLY A 162 7.61 18.15 17.70
CA GLY A 162 7.36 16.75 17.33
C GLY A 162 8.40 16.17 16.38
N ASN A 163 8.18 14.91 16.01
CA ASN A 163 8.96 14.19 15.02
C ASN A 163 8.19 14.17 13.71
N TRP A 164 8.82 14.62 12.63
CA TRP A 164 8.19 14.86 11.35
C TRP A 164 8.98 14.25 10.20
N THR A 165 8.27 13.86 9.15
CA THR A 165 8.88 13.34 7.93
C THR A 165 8.47 14.23 6.76
N LEU A 166 9.46 14.76 6.02
CA LEU A 166 9.23 15.45 4.76
C LEU A 166 9.56 14.48 3.62
N SER A 167 8.57 14.14 2.80
CA SER A 167 8.74 13.18 1.69
C SER A 167 8.27 13.78 0.36
N PRO A 168 9.04 13.66 -0.72
CA PRO A 168 8.54 13.92 -2.06
C PRO A 168 7.55 12.81 -2.46
N SER A 169 6.52 13.14 -3.24
CA SER A 169 5.55 12.17 -3.76
C SER A 169 6.26 11.07 -4.55
N GLY A 170 5.89 9.81 -4.31
CA GLY A 170 6.52 8.67 -4.97
C GLY A 170 7.93 8.37 -4.47
N SER A 171 8.29 8.75 -3.24
CA SER A 171 9.52 8.29 -2.59
C SER A 171 9.27 7.65 -1.25
N ASN A 172 9.86 6.47 -1.03
CA ASN A 172 9.84 5.76 0.25
C ASN A 172 10.89 6.32 1.24
N LYS A 173 11.62 7.39 0.87
CA LYS A 173 12.65 8.03 1.71
C LYS A 173 12.29 9.50 1.94
N GLY A 174 12.17 9.87 3.22
CA GLY A 174 11.96 11.24 3.65
C GLY A 174 13.17 11.84 4.35
N ILE A 175 13.12 13.15 4.62
CA ILE A 175 13.98 13.80 5.62
C ILE A 175 13.25 13.74 6.96
N TYR A 176 13.92 13.19 7.99
CA TYR A 176 13.37 13.06 9.34
C TYR A 176 13.84 14.22 10.21
N LEU A 177 12.89 14.97 10.77
CA LEU A 177 13.11 16.18 11.56
C LEU A 177 12.48 16.08 12.94
N SER A 178 13.27 16.30 13.99
CA SER A 178 12.76 16.44 15.36
C SER A 178 12.80 17.91 15.73
N VAL A 179 11.63 18.48 16.06
CA VAL A 179 11.44 19.90 16.38
C VAL A 179 11.07 20.02 17.86
N SER A 180 11.82 20.83 18.61
CA SER A 180 11.51 21.27 19.98
C SER A 180 11.38 22.79 20.03
N GLU A 181 11.02 23.35 21.19
CA GLU A 181 10.85 24.80 21.35
C GLU A 181 12.12 25.58 20.97
N ASP A 182 13.28 25.12 21.43
CA ASP A 182 14.55 25.87 21.29
C ASP A 182 15.59 25.19 20.39
N SER A 183 15.32 23.97 19.91
CA SER A 183 16.26 23.21 19.09
C SER A 183 15.57 22.31 18.08
N ALA A 184 16.30 21.90 17.05
CA ALA A 184 15.86 20.85 16.14
C ALA A 184 17.09 20.09 15.62
N TYR A 185 16.90 18.83 15.22
CA TYR A 185 17.96 18.05 14.58
C TYR A 185 17.40 17.19 13.45
N LEU A 186 18.27 16.87 12.50
CA LEU A 186 18.00 15.95 11.40
C LEU A 186 18.40 14.53 11.80
N CYS A 187 17.61 13.55 11.40
CA CYS A 187 17.96 12.14 11.51
C CYS A 187 18.11 11.54 10.10
N ASP A 188 19.15 10.71 9.92
CA ASP A 188 19.39 9.99 8.66
C ASP A 188 18.47 8.77 8.50
N GLU A 189 17.85 8.33 9.58
CA GLU A 189 16.95 7.17 9.65
C GLU A 189 15.57 7.59 10.18
N PRO A 190 14.50 6.83 9.87
CA PRO A 190 13.20 7.03 10.49
C PRO A 190 13.32 7.09 12.02
N PHE A 191 12.54 7.95 12.66
CA PHE A 191 12.47 7.94 14.11
C PHE A 191 12.07 6.54 14.56
N PRO A 192 12.84 5.89 15.46
CA PRO A 192 12.47 4.59 15.97
C PRO A 192 11.08 4.71 16.58
N GLU A 193 10.21 3.76 16.27
CA GLU A 193 8.97 3.64 17.01
C GLU A 193 9.29 3.62 18.50
N PRO A 194 8.48 4.26 19.37
CA PRO A 194 8.77 4.39 20.78
C PRO A 194 9.21 3.05 21.37
N ILE A 195 10.50 2.92 21.71
CA ILE A 195 11.06 1.67 22.24
C ILE A 195 10.31 1.37 23.55
N GLN A 196 9.59 0.26 23.55
CA GLN A 196 8.97 -0.28 24.75
C GLN A 196 10.06 -0.54 25.80
N TYR A 197 10.06 0.23 26.88
CA TYR A 197 10.93 -0.05 28.02
C TYR A 197 10.48 -1.37 28.67
N MET A 198 11.21 -2.45 28.40
CA MET A 198 11.21 -3.61 29.29
C MET A 198 11.78 -3.17 30.64
N VAL A 199 10.94 -3.22 31.67
CA VAL A 199 11.33 -3.02 33.07
C VAL A 199 12.30 -4.16 33.47
N PRO A 200 13.55 -3.90 33.86
CA PRO A 200 14.44 -4.94 34.37
C PRO A 200 13.95 -5.41 35.75
N GLU A 201 13.95 -6.73 35.97
CA GLU A 201 13.67 -7.37 37.25
C GLU A 201 14.46 -6.72 38.41
N GLU A 202 13.75 -6.40 39.48
CA GLU A 202 14.31 -5.90 40.74
C GLU A 202 15.37 -6.85 41.32
N HIS A 203 16.61 -6.38 41.40
CA HIS A 203 17.63 -6.91 42.31
C HIS A 203 17.82 -5.97 43.50
N LYS A 204 17.77 -6.56 44.69
CA LYS A 204 17.80 -5.93 46.02
C LYS A 204 19.17 -5.37 46.44
N ILE A 205 19.16 -4.11 46.93
CA ILE A 205 19.96 -3.47 48.03
C ILE A 205 21.40 -2.97 47.69
N PRO A 206 22.01 -1.92 48.35
CA PRO A 206 21.54 -0.82 49.22
C PRO A 206 21.95 0.62 48.76
N ALA A 207 21.42 1.60 49.50
CA ALA A 207 21.63 3.06 49.46
C ALA A 207 23.08 3.58 49.54
N GLU A 208 23.34 4.73 48.89
CA GLU A 208 24.12 5.89 49.38
C GLU A 208 24.14 7.05 48.34
N GLY A 209 23.86 8.30 48.77
CA GLY A 209 24.53 9.51 48.26
C GLY A 209 23.83 10.48 47.28
N TRP A 210 23.22 11.58 47.80
CA TRP A 210 23.34 13.04 47.41
C TRP A 210 23.40 13.42 45.91
N SER A 211 22.81 14.49 45.35
CA SER A 211 22.32 15.81 45.83
C SER A 211 21.47 16.51 44.73
N GLU A 212 20.72 17.53 45.15
CA GLU A 212 19.85 18.46 44.42
C GLU A 212 20.50 19.31 43.30
N GLU A 213 19.64 19.84 42.40
CA GLU A 213 19.61 21.17 41.73
C GLU A 213 18.75 21.03 40.44
N GLY A 214 17.72 21.81 40.10
CA GLY A 214 17.06 22.98 40.65
C GLY A 214 15.80 23.35 39.81
N GLU A 215 14.90 24.11 40.45
CA GLU A 215 13.83 25.04 39.99
C GLU A 215 14.01 25.70 38.58
N ALA A 216 13.05 26.31 37.88
CA ALA A 216 11.60 26.59 37.96
C ALA A 216 11.21 27.45 36.71
N GLU A 217 9.97 27.95 36.69
CA GLU A 217 9.35 28.97 35.79
C GLU A 217 8.79 28.45 34.45
N ARG A 218 7.52 28.66 34.05
CA ARG A 218 6.68 29.86 34.19
C ARG A 218 5.19 29.57 33.90
N GLU A 219 4.32 30.30 34.59
CA GLU A 219 2.87 30.33 34.43
C GLU A 219 2.41 31.77 34.08
N LYS A 220 1.31 31.90 33.29
CA LYS A 220 0.22 32.92 33.33
C LYS A 220 -0.21 33.52 31.98
N GLU A 221 -1.53 33.56 31.77
CA GLU A 221 -2.42 34.74 31.48
C GLU A 221 -3.67 34.27 30.67
N VAL A 222 -4.79 33.90 31.31
CA VAL A 222 -6.01 34.68 31.67
C VAL A 222 -7.00 35.03 30.51
N ASP A 223 -8.11 34.27 30.51
CA ASP A 223 -9.54 34.64 30.58
C ASP A 223 -10.21 35.71 29.67
N ARG A 224 -11.40 35.30 29.15
CA ARG A 224 -12.74 35.93 29.35
C ARG A 224 -13.51 36.37 28.07
N ARG A 225 -14.72 35.80 27.84
CA ARG A 225 -16.06 36.46 28.06
C ARG A 225 -17.25 35.64 27.55
N ALA A 226 -18.30 35.63 28.37
CA ALA A 226 -19.58 34.94 28.22
C ALA A 226 -20.73 35.79 27.59
N LYS A 227 -21.81 35.07 27.21
CA LYS A 227 -23.27 35.28 27.46
C LYS A 227 -24.24 35.51 26.27
N LYS A 228 -25.26 34.61 26.27
CA LYS A 228 -26.73 34.76 26.13
C LYS A 228 -27.37 35.20 24.80
N GLU A 229 -28.41 34.45 24.37
CA GLU A 229 -29.82 34.90 24.41
C GLU A 229 -30.85 33.77 24.11
N ASP A 230 -31.96 33.79 24.87
CA ASP A 230 -33.19 32.99 24.74
C ASP A 230 -34.09 33.52 23.61
N ILE A 231 -34.79 32.66 22.85
CA ILE A 231 -36.16 32.93 22.32
C ILE A 231 -36.98 31.62 22.23
N ALA A 232 -38.15 31.63 22.86
CA ALA A 232 -39.20 30.60 22.79
C ALA A 232 -40.15 30.79 21.59
N HIS A 233 -40.76 29.71 21.07
CA HIS A 233 -42.09 29.73 20.42
C HIS A 233 -42.79 28.35 20.45
N ASP A 234 -43.82 28.30 21.31
CA ASP A 234 -45.22 27.85 21.16
C ASP A 234 -45.67 26.76 20.14
N GLU A 235 -46.73 26.09 20.60
CA GLU A 235 -47.43 24.85 20.24
C GLU A 235 -48.00 24.70 18.81
N THR A 236 -48.21 23.46 18.35
CA THR A 236 -49.57 22.91 18.06
C THR A 236 -49.59 21.43 17.66
N LEU A 237 -50.55 20.71 18.26
CA LEU A 237 -50.97 19.31 18.05
C LEU A 237 -51.79 19.10 16.77
N VAL A 238 -51.61 17.97 16.06
CA VAL A 238 -52.68 17.23 15.35
C VAL A 238 -52.38 15.71 15.31
N GLU A 239 -53.42 14.92 15.54
CA GLU A 239 -53.49 13.45 15.69
C GLU A 239 -53.27 12.62 14.39
N ALA A 240 -52.67 11.43 14.56
CA ALA A 240 -53.00 10.06 14.06
C ALA A 240 -53.57 9.84 12.62
N PRO A 241 -53.31 8.69 11.92
CA PRO A 241 -53.35 7.34 12.51
C PRO A 241 -52.41 6.25 11.93
N ARG A 242 -52.37 5.16 12.71
CA ARG A 242 -51.74 3.85 12.45
C ARG A 242 -52.29 3.16 11.20
N TYR A 243 -51.42 2.50 10.46
CA TYR A 243 -51.77 1.48 9.47
C TYR A 243 -50.83 0.27 9.58
N THR A 244 -51.39 -0.88 9.94
CA THR A 244 -50.76 -2.20 9.85
C THR A 244 -51.10 -2.84 8.50
N PRO A 245 -50.16 -3.51 7.81
CA PRO A 245 -50.51 -4.49 6.79
C PRO A 245 -50.37 -5.93 7.29
N THR A 246 -51.34 -6.69 6.81
CA THR A 246 -51.65 -8.10 6.96
C THR A 246 -50.65 -9.04 6.31
N ARG A 247 -50.46 -10.17 6.99
CA ARG A 247 -49.81 -11.41 6.56
C ARG A 247 -50.79 -12.23 5.73
N ASP A 248 -50.41 -12.67 4.53
CA ASP A 248 -51.04 -13.83 3.89
C ASP A 248 -50.21 -14.43 2.75
N SER A 249 -50.31 -15.76 2.69
CA SER A 249 -50.01 -16.68 1.59
C SER A 249 -48.56 -17.12 1.33
N VAL A 250 -48.30 -18.33 0.82
CA VAL A 250 -48.90 -19.68 0.88
C VAL A 250 -47.75 -20.56 0.35
N SER A 251 -47.45 -21.64 1.06
CA SER A 251 -46.50 -22.67 0.66
C SER A 251 -47.01 -23.53 -0.50
N GLU A 252 -46.21 -23.73 -1.55
CA GLU A 252 -46.33 -24.91 -2.42
C GLU A 252 -44.98 -25.59 -2.59
N SER A 253 -44.89 -26.79 -2.02
CA SER A 253 -43.84 -27.77 -2.21
C SER A 253 -43.99 -28.49 -3.55
N ARG A 254 -42.92 -28.69 -4.30
CA ARG A 254 -42.88 -29.69 -5.37
C ARG A 254 -41.58 -30.48 -5.35
N THR A 255 -41.75 -31.78 -5.15
CA THR A 255 -40.77 -32.86 -5.13
C THR A 255 -40.50 -33.44 -6.52
N GLY A 256 -39.28 -33.91 -6.74
CA GLY A 256 -38.92 -34.93 -7.74
C GLY A 256 -37.63 -34.54 -8.48
N THR A 257 -36.70 -35.43 -8.82
CA THR A 257 -36.54 -36.88 -8.62
C THR A 257 -35.11 -37.20 -9.05
N ALA A 258 -34.40 -38.03 -8.28
CA ALA A 258 -33.02 -38.43 -8.54
C ALA A 258 -32.89 -39.34 -9.77
N TYR A 259 -31.80 -39.17 -10.53
CA TYR A 259 -31.25 -40.18 -11.43
C TYR A 259 -29.89 -40.64 -10.93
N THR A 260 -29.78 -41.95 -10.72
CA THR A 260 -28.56 -42.68 -10.39
C THR A 260 -27.89 -43.18 -11.67
N THR A 261 -26.59 -43.02 -11.80
CA THR A 261 -25.72 -43.95 -12.52
C THR A 261 -24.41 -44.11 -11.77
N ALA A 262 -24.03 -45.38 -11.59
CA ALA A 262 -22.85 -45.80 -10.88
C ALA A 262 -21.74 -46.22 -11.86
N ASP A 263 -20.53 -46.25 -11.31
CA ASP A 263 -19.44 -47.19 -11.57
C ASP A 263 -18.31 -46.69 -12.50
N SER A 264 -17.14 -46.37 -11.94
CA SER A 264 -16.01 -47.31 -12.00
C SER A 264 -14.85 -46.89 -11.08
N SER A 265 -14.10 -47.91 -10.66
CA SER A 265 -13.18 -48.00 -9.54
C SER A 265 -11.69 -47.79 -9.87
N MET A 266 -10.93 -47.33 -8.84
CA MET A 266 -9.58 -47.75 -8.35
C MET A 266 -8.48 -46.66 -8.36
N PRO A 267 -7.40 -46.77 -7.54
CA PRO A 267 -7.26 -47.38 -6.22
C PRO A 267 -6.60 -46.45 -5.16
N THR A 268 -6.85 -46.78 -3.89
CA THR A 268 -6.25 -46.21 -2.68
C THR A 268 -4.82 -46.71 -2.41
N GLU A 269 -3.85 -45.81 -2.18
CA GLU A 269 -2.74 -46.02 -1.23
C GLU A 269 -1.97 -44.71 -0.95
N ALA A 270 -2.22 -44.08 0.21
CA ALA A 270 -1.27 -43.14 0.84
C ALA A 270 -1.42 -43.21 2.37
N LYS A 271 -0.29 -43.36 3.06
CA LYS A 271 -0.15 -43.43 4.53
C LYS A 271 -0.65 -42.14 5.20
N PRO A 272 -1.23 -42.21 6.41
CA PRO A 272 -1.64 -41.02 7.15
C PRO A 272 -0.42 -40.24 7.67
N PRO A 273 -0.37 -38.91 7.52
CA PRO A 273 0.58 -38.07 8.25
C PRO A 273 0.21 -38.00 9.75
N PRO A 274 1.19 -37.79 10.63
CA PRO A 274 0.98 -37.80 12.08
C PRO A 274 0.17 -36.57 12.53
N SER A 275 -0.79 -36.79 13.43
CA SER A 275 -1.57 -35.74 14.08
C SER A 275 -0.68 -34.73 14.82
N PRO A 276 -0.83 -33.42 14.60
CA PRO A 276 -0.28 -32.41 15.50
C PRO A 276 -1.26 -32.12 16.64
N VAL A 277 -0.84 -32.56 17.82
CA VAL A 277 -0.92 -31.91 19.15
C VAL A 277 -2.00 -30.83 19.34
N ALA A 278 -2.93 -31.12 20.26
CA ALA A 278 -3.85 -30.13 20.84
C ALA A 278 -3.06 -29.00 21.52
N ILE A 279 -3.31 -27.76 21.10
CA ILE A 279 -2.85 -26.55 21.76
C ILE A 279 -3.79 -26.29 22.94
N SER A 280 -3.22 -26.20 24.14
CA SER A 280 -3.92 -25.89 25.38
C SER A 280 -4.20 -24.39 25.51
N ASP A 281 -5.31 -24.05 26.18
CA ASP A 281 -5.85 -22.70 26.48
C ASP A 281 -4.94 -21.80 27.36
N GLU A 282 -3.62 -21.74 27.12
CA GLU A 282 -2.68 -21.06 28.04
C GLU A 282 -1.71 -20.07 27.35
N MET A 283 -2.04 -19.54 26.16
CA MET A 283 -1.21 -18.52 25.46
C MET A 283 -2.00 -17.30 24.96
N ILE A 284 -2.97 -16.79 25.74
CA ILE A 284 -3.54 -15.45 25.54
C ILE A 284 -3.29 -14.63 26.81
N GLU A 285 -2.04 -14.27 27.08
CA GLU A 285 -1.75 -13.26 28.09
C GLU A 285 -0.37 -12.62 27.91
N GLU A 286 -0.01 -12.15 26.71
CA GLU A 286 1.21 -11.32 26.57
C GLU A 286 1.21 -10.46 25.30
N SER A 287 0.35 -9.45 25.26
CA SER A 287 0.54 -8.24 24.43
C SER A 287 -0.45 -7.14 24.86
N LYS A 288 -0.26 -6.56 26.05
CA LYS A 288 -0.96 -5.32 26.43
C LYS A 288 -0.06 -4.12 26.17
N SER A 289 -0.25 -3.50 25.01
CA SER A 289 0.17 -2.14 24.76
C SER A 289 -0.59 -1.21 25.73
N ALA A 290 0.13 -0.36 26.47
CA ALA A 290 -0.48 0.64 27.33
C ALA A 290 -0.94 1.82 26.47
N THR A 291 -2.23 1.85 26.15
CA THR A 291 -2.92 2.99 25.55
C THR A 291 -2.88 4.19 26.50
N GLU A 292 -2.57 5.38 25.97
CA GLU A 292 -2.82 6.65 26.68
C GLU A 292 -4.32 6.74 26.96
N SER A 293 -4.70 6.41 28.20
CA SER A 293 -6.04 6.62 28.71
C SER A 293 -6.35 8.11 28.65
N SER A 294 -7.41 8.50 27.95
CA SER A 294 -8.06 9.78 28.20
C SER A 294 -8.52 9.80 29.66
N VAL A 295 -8.35 10.95 30.30
CA VAL A 295 -8.54 11.12 31.75
C VAL A 295 -9.59 12.20 31.96
N THR A 296 -10.72 11.87 32.57
CA THR A 296 -11.72 12.85 32.99
C THR A 296 -11.27 13.51 34.29
N LYS A 297 -11.15 14.85 34.27
CA LYS A 297 -10.89 15.67 35.47
C LYS A 297 -12.19 15.92 36.23
N ILE A 298 -12.28 15.40 37.45
CA ILE A 298 -13.46 15.57 38.32
C ILE A 298 -13.41 16.92 39.05
N PHE A 299 -12.25 17.25 39.65
CA PHE A 299 -12.01 18.58 40.20
C PHE A 299 -10.52 18.89 40.29
N THR A 300 -10.21 20.18 40.37
CA THR A 300 -8.93 20.73 40.82
C THR A 300 -9.19 21.81 41.86
N GLU A 301 -8.35 21.88 42.88
CA GLU A 301 -8.36 22.88 43.94
C GLU A 301 -6.94 23.38 44.15
N ASP A 302 -6.75 24.68 43.98
CA ASP A 302 -5.48 25.40 44.24
C ASP A 302 -5.53 26.18 45.56
N PHE A 303 -6.65 26.17 46.28
CA PHE A 303 -6.84 26.82 47.59
C PHE A 303 -6.66 28.35 47.57
N GLU A 304 -6.64 28.97 46.40
CA GLU A 304 -6.52 30.43 46.24
C GLU A 304 -7.84 31.14 46.55
N GLY A 305 -8.96 30.46 46.36
CA GLY A 305 -10.28 30.88 46.83
C GLY A 305 -10.47 30.44 48.27
N GLY A 306 -10.56 31.38 49.22
CA GLY A 306 -10.51 31.11 50.67
C GLY A 306 -11.29 29.86 51.14
N LEU A 307 -10.67 29.11 52.05
CA LEU A 307 -11.15 27.84 52.59
C LEU A 307 -12.17 28.13 53.72
N PRO A 308 -13.13 27.22 54.02
CA PRO A 308 -13.54 26.02 53.30
C PRO A 308 -14.17 26.27 51.92
N GLY A 309 -14.41 27.53 51.54
CA GLY A 309 -15.05 27.88 50.28
C GLY A 309 -16.40 27.19 50.04
N ASP A 310 -16.80 27.05 48.77
CA ASP A 310 -18.02 26.32 48.37
C ASP A 310 -17.78 24.82 48.15
N GLY A 311 -16.52 24.40 48.01
CA GLY A 311 -16.13 23.04 47.65
C GLY A 311 -15.84 22.12 48.83
N TRP A 312 -15.44 22.67 49.97
CA TRP A 312 -14.97 21.91 51.13
C TRP A 312 -15.81 22.12 52.37
N THR A 313 -15.62 21.26 53.35
CA THR A 313 -16.13 21.39 54.70
C THR A 313 -15.00 21.03 55.63
N CYS A 314 -14.60 22.01 56.45
CA CYS A 314 -13.57 21.86 57.47
C CYS A 314 -14.25 21.80 58.84
N TYR A 315 -13.83 20.86 59.68
CA TYR A 315 -14.33 20.74 61.04
C TYR A 315 -13.35 19.99 61.92
N ASP A 316 -13.38 20.34 63.20
CA ASP A 316 -12.74 19.57 64.25
C ASP A 316 -13.67 18.41 64.66
N SER A 317 -13.15 17.19 64.64
CA SER A 317 -13.90 16.00 65.05
C SER A 317 -13.74 15.67 66.55
N ASN A 318 -12.92 16.44 67.29
CA ASN A 318 -12.70 16.28 68.72
C ASN A 318 -12.98 17.59 69.50
N SER A 319 -14.13 17.70 70.16
CA SER A 319 -14.54 18.92 70.89
C SER A 319 -13.70 19.33 72.11
N ASP A 320 -12.65 18.57 72.46
CA ASP A 320 -11.95 18.70 73.73
C ASP A 320 -10.68 19.57 73.67
N SER A 321 -10.28 20.15 72.51
CA SER A 321 -8.98 20.86 72.39
C SER A 321 -8.92 22.23 71.69
N GLY A 322 -9.98 22.77 71.06
CA GLY A 322 -9.89 24.13 70.52
C GLY A 322 -10.75 24.33 69.27
N GLU A 323 -10.46 25.37 68.49
CA GLU A 323 -10.92 25.48 67.10
C GLU A 323 -9.86 24.84 66.18
N ASP A 324 -9.71 23.52 66.22
CA ASP A 324 -8.64 22.78 65.54
C ASP A 324 -9.09 22.25 64.16
N TYR A 325 -9.24 23.13 63.18
CA TYR A 325 -9.66 22.76 61.83
C TYR A 325 -8.76 23.32 60.72
N TRP A 326 -8.90 22.73 59.54
CA TRP A 326 -8.22 23.19 58.33
C TRP A 326 -8.74 24.55 57.86
N ASP A 327 -7.86 25.50 57.60
CA ASP A 327 -8.20 26.77 56.95
C ASP A 327 -7.13 27.20 55.92
N ASP A 328 -7.40 28.27 55.16
CA ASP A 328 -6.42 28.81 54.22
C ASP A 328 -5.41 29.74 54.90
N THR A 329 -4.13 29.46 54.69
CA THR A 329 -3.04 30.28 55.22
C THR A 329 -2.28 30.99 54.10
N ASP A 330 -1.82 32.21 54.34
CA ASP A 330 -0.90 32.96 53.47
C ASP A 330 0.58 32.76 53.84
N ASP A 331 0.86 31.93 54.85
CA ASP A 331 2.19 31.52 55.26
C ASP A 331 2.37 30.00 55.00
N GLY A 332 3.35 29.62 54.18
CA GLY A 332 3.59 28.21 53.83
C GLY A 332 2.72 27.68 52.69
N TYR A 333 2.85 28.26 51.50
CA TYR A 333 2.22 27.81 50.25
C TYR A 333 3.27 27.35 49.22
N LEU A 334 2.86 26.55 48.23
CA LEU A 334 3.76 26.15 47.13
C LEU A 334 3.75 27.20 46.02
N GLN A 335 2.56 27.55 45.52
CA GLN A 335 2.35 28.52 44.45
C GLN A 335 0.91 29.05 44.51
N GLY A 336 0.70 30.30 44.07
CA GLY A 336 -0.49 31.02 44.49
C GLY A 336 -0.28 31.56 45.90
N GLY A 337 -1.03 32.54 46.36
CA GLY A 337 -0.76 33.18 47.65
C GLY A 337 -1.16 32.38 48.87
N ARG A 338 -1.70 31.15 48.73
CA ARG A 338 -2.35 30.40 49.81
C ARG A 338 -2.18 28.88 49.69
N SER A 339 -2.36 28.18 50.80
CA SER A 339 -2.54 26.72 50.82
C SER A 339 -3.49 26.32 51.96
N ALA A 340 -3.96 25.07 51.98
CA ALA A 340 -4.74 24.55 53.10
C ALA A 340 -3.83 24.07 54.21
N TYR A 341 -3.99 24.60 55.43
CA TYR A 341 -3.19 24.27 56.60
C TYR A 341 -4.05 23.66 57.71
N CYS A 342 -3.57 22.59 58.33
CA CYS A 342 -4.36 21.78 59.24
C CYS A 342 -4.65 22.43 60.61
N ALA A 343 -3.92 23.48 60.99
CA ALA A 343 -3.95 24.07 62.32
C ALA A 343 -3.99 25.61 62.30
N ASP A 344 -4.66 26.20 61.31
CA ASP A 344 -4.71 27.66 61.13
C ASP A 344 -5.29 28.39 62.36
N MET A 345 -6.21 27.73 63.06
CA MET A 345 -6.88 28.24 64.25
C MET A 345 -6.35 27.62 65.56
N SER A 346 -5.05 27.29 65.62
CA SER A 346 -4.40 26.75 66.83
C SER A 346 -4.26 27.80 67.97
N ASP A 347 -4.30 27.32 69.22
CA ASP A 347 -3.97 28.10 70.42
C ASP A 347 -2.45 28.40 70.54
N VAL A 348 -1.62 27.83 69.66
CA VAL A 348 -0.16 27.95 69.59
C VAL A 348 0.24 28.52 68.22
N SER A 349 0.83 29.73 68.23
CA SER A 349 1.30 30.39 67.00
C SER A 349 2.15 29.45 66.14
N ASP A 350 1.71 29.22 64.91
CA ASP A 350 2.42 28.53 63.82
C ASP A 350 2.72 27.05 64.08
N LYS A 351 1.90 26.37 64.89
CA LYS A 351 2.07 24.94 65.25
C LYS A 351 0.74 24.22 65.34
N TYR A 352 0.76 22.90 65.28
CA TYR A 352 -0.44 22.11 65.53
C TYR A 352 -0.66 21.83 67.02
N ASP A 353 -1.93 21.79 67.43
CA ASP A 353 -2.35 21.55 68.79
C ASP A 353 -2.27 20.06 69.19
N LYS A 354 -2.54 19.79 70.47
CA LYS A 354 -2.59 18.45 71.04
C LYS A 354 -3.97 17.85 70.79
N ASN A 355 -4.03 16.55 70.54
CA ASN A 355 -5.27 15.78 70.36
C ASN A 355 -6.15 16.30 69.21
N MET A 356 -5.53 16.87 68.17
CA MET A 356 -6.25 17.37 67.01
C MET A 356 -6.93 16.23 66.27
N TRP A 357 -8.10 16.53 65.72
CA TRP A 357 -8.77 15.68 64.74
C TRP A 357 -9.38 16.55 63.64
N ALA A 358 -8.52 17.29 62.95
CA ALA A 358 -8.89 18.27 61.94
C ALA A 358 -9.22 17.57 60.62
N CYS A 359 -10.46 17.70 60.15
CA CYS A 359 -10.92 17.10 58.89
C CYS A 359 -11.23 18.18 57.86
N MET A 360 -10.72 18.00 56.64
CA MET A 360 -11.09 18.76 55.44
C MET A 360 -11.63 17.79 54.39
N GLN A 361 -12.92 17.85 54.09
CA GLN A 361 -13.57 16.93 53.13
C GLN A 361 -14.34 17.68 52.06
N ARG A 362 -14.57 17.03 50.91
CA ARG A 362 -15.48 17.56 49.90
C ARG A 362 -16.89 17.73 50.49
N LYS A 363 -17.49 18.88 50.23
CA LYS A 363 -18.80 19.27 50.78
C LYS A 363 -19.96 18.41 50.26
N TYR A 364 -19.87 17.99 49.00
CA TYR A 364 -20.91 17.24 48.33
C TYR A 364 -20.44 15.80 48.05
N LEU A 365 -21.35 14.85 48.28
CA LEU A 365 -21.18 13.48 47.82
C LEU A 365 -21.26 13.44 46.29
N MET A 366 -20.51 12.55 45.67
CA MET A 366 -20.52 12.29 44.23
C MET A 366 -20.84 10.84 43.93
N ASP A 367 -21.42 10.57 42.77
CA ASP A 367 -21.63 9.22 42.28
C ASP A 367 -20.39 8.75 41.53
N ALA A 368 -19.63 7.87 42.15
CA ALA A 368 -18.43 7.25 41.58
C ALA A 368 -18.64 5.78 41.21
N SER A 369 -19.89 5.28 41.22
CA SER A 369 -20.16 3.85 41.02
C SER A 369 -19.79 3.33 39.62
N GLY A 370 -19.70 4.23 38.63
CA GLY A 370 -19.24 3.92 37.28
C GLY A 370 -17.73 4.08 37.05
N TRP A 371 -16.97 4.54 38.05
CA TRP A 371 -15.53 4.76 37.87
C TRP A 371 -14.77 3.45 38.01
N GLY A 372 -14.16 2.96 36.92
CA GLY A 372 -13.30 1.77 36.95
C GLY A 372 -12.06 1.94 37.85
N SER A 373 -11.55 3.18 37.97
CA SER A 373 -10.58 3.57 38.98
C SER A 373 -10.56 5.10 39.15
N ALA A 374 -9.99 5.62 40.23
CA ALA A 374 -9.75 7.06 40.37
C ALA A 374 -8.40 7.32 41.05
N VAL A 375 -7.81 8.47 40.76
CA VAL A 375 -6.52 8.89 41.31
C VAL A 375 -6.67 10.30 41.88
N LEU A 376 -6.37 10.44 43.18
CA LEU A 376 -6.18 11.74 43.81
C LEU A 376 -4.68 12.10 43.75
N SER A 377 -4.38 13.28 43.23
CA SER A 377 -3.04 13.87 43.26
C SER A 377 -3.07 15.20 44.00
N PHE A 378 -2.00 15.54 44.72
CA PHE A 378 -1.88 16.77 45.49
C PHE A 378 -0.41 17.04 45.84
N HIS A 379 -0.10 18.28 46.19
CA HIS A 379 1.16 18.64 46.84
C HIS A 379 0.93 18.75 48.34
N THR A 380 1.92 18.33 49.12
CA THR A 380 1.87 18.46 50.58
C THR A 380 3.23 18.78 51.15
N TRP A 381 3.28 19.65 52.14
CA TRP A 381 4.40 19.81 53.06
C TRP A 381 3.93 19.43 54.45
N PHE A 382 4.74 18.69 55.20
CA PHE A 382 4.40 18.38 56.58
C PHE A 382 5.64 18.26 57.47
N ASP A 383 5.49 18.73 58.70
CA ASP A 383 6.43 18.59 59.81
C ASP A 383 5.65 18.20 61.06
N MET A 384 5.66 16.90 61.34
CA MET A 384 4.96 16.27 62.47
C MET A 384 5.99 15.58 63.36
N ASP A 385 5.68 15.39 64.65
CA ASP A 385 6.52 14.57 65.51
C ASP A 385 6.71 13.19 64.84
N SER A 386 7.89 12.64 65.05
CA SER A 386 8.25 11.29 64.65
C SER A 386 7.40 10.18 65.29
N ASP A 387 6.48 10.52 66.19
CA ASP A 387 5.52 9.59 66.77
C ASP A 387 4.53 9.09 65.69
N PRO A 388 4.25 7.78 65.60
CA PRO A 388 3.25 7.23 64.68
C PRO A 388 1.81 7.75 64.90
N ASP A 389 1.51 8.40 66.02
CA ASP A 389 0.16 8.90 66.31
C ASP A 389 -0.13 10.28 65.65
N ASP A 390 0.91 11.05 65.31
CA ASP A 390 0.81 12.31 64.56
C ASP A 390 0.83 12.05 63.05
N THR A 391 -0.33 12.20 62.41
CA THR A 391 -0.51 11.74 61.02
C THR A 391 -1.40 12.63 60.16
N LEU A 392 -0.98 12.78 58.91
CA LEU A 392 -1.82 13.19 57.79
C LEU A 392 -2.37 11.95 57.08
N LYS A 393 -3.70 11.86 56.99
CA LYS A 393 -4.44 10.74 56.41
C LYS A 393 -5.26 11.19 55.22
N ILE A 394 -5.24 10.40 54.15
CA ILE A 394 -6.17 10.54 53.03
C ILE A 394 -7.34 9.62 53.28
N ILE A 395 -8.54 10.19 53.31
CA ILE A 395 -9.77 9.47 53.69
C ILE A 395 -10.80 9.50 52.57
N VAL A 396 -11.56 8.41 52.44
CA VAL A 396 -12.67 8.28 51.49
C VAL A 396 -13.92 7.76 52.19
N TYR A 397 -15.09 8.11 51.67
CA TYR A 397 -16.39 7.65 52.15
C TYR A 397 -17.08 6.81 51.07
N ASP A 398 -17.65 5.65 51.42
CA ASP A 398 -18.19 4.65 50.47
C ASP A 398 -19.64 4.18 50.77
N SER A 399 -20.48 5.07 51.30
CA SER A 399 -21.80 4.78 51.91
C SER A 399 -21.78 3.99 53.24
N SER A 400 -20.74 3.18 53.50
CA SER A 400 -20.64 2.39 54.73
C SER A 400 -19.91 3.11 55.86
N GLY A 401 -19.04 4.07 55.52
CA GLY A 401 -18.29 4.88 56.48
C GLY A 401 -17.06 5.53 55.85
N TRP A 402 -16.25 6.16 56.70
CA TRP A 402 -14.96 6.72 56.32
C TRP A 402 -13.84 5.68 56.42
N HIS A 403 -12.95 5.65 55.43
CA HIS A 403 -11.82 4.73 55.33
C HIS A 403 -10.54 5.51 55.03
N THR A 404 -9.44 5.15 55.68
CA THR A 404 -8.12 5.71 55.37
C THR A 404 -7.46 4.90 54.25
N ILE A 405 -7.03 5.58 53.18
CA ILE A 405 -6.38 4.96 52.01
C ILE A 405 -4.89 5.28 51.91
N ALA A 406 -4.42 6.32 52.60
CA ALA A 406 -3.00 6.63 52.76
C ALA A 406 -2.75 7.34 54.10
N THR A 407 -1.53 7.20 54.64
CA THR A 407 -1.11 7.80 55.91
C THR A 407 0.34 8.26 55.79
N TYR A 408 0.63 9.46 56.28
CA TYR A 408 1.94 10.08 56.32
C TYR A 408 2.21 10.58 57.75
N SER A 409 3.47 10.49 58.19
CA SER A 409 3.96 10.96 59.50
C SER A 409 5.40 11.47 59.38
N GLY A 410 5.91 12.12 60.44
CA GLY A 410 7.26 12.71 60.46
C GLY A 410 7.38 13.98 59.63
N ASN A 411 8.55 14.21 59.03
CA ASN A 411 8.83 15.40 58.21
C ASN A 411 8.98 15.03 56.72
N SER A 412 8.40 15.84 55.83
CA SER A 412 8.45 15.61 54.39
C SER A 412 9.70 16.16 53.69
N ASP A 413 10.55 16.95 54.36
CA ASP A 413 11.69 17.70 53.81
C ASP A 413 11.27 18.61 52.64
N GLY A 414 10.32 19.52 52.90
CA GLY A 414 9.76 20.44 51.91
C GLY A 414 8.56 19.88 51.13
N TRP A 415 7.97 20.68 50.24
CA TRP A 415 6.80 20.29 49.45
C TRP A 415 7.07 19.04 48.61
N LYS A 416 6.14 18.07 48.65
CA LYS A 416 6.18 16.84 47.86
C LYS A 416 4.89 16.63 47.10
N TYR A 417 5.01 16.23 45.85
CA TYR A 417 3.90 15.67 45.09
C TYR A 417 3.54 14.27 45.62
N LYS A 418 2.25 14.01 45.78
CA LYS A 418 1.67 12.73 46.16
C LYS A 418 0.58 12.35 45.18
N SER A 419 0.49 11.05 44.89
CA SER A 419 -0.57 10.46 44.07
C SER A 419 -1.05 9.17 44.73
N VAL A 420 -2.35 9.07 44.94
CA VAL A 420 -3.00 7.97 45.66
C VAL A 420 -4.11 7.40 44.78
N LYS A 421 -3.97 6.14 44.38
CA LYS A 421 -5.03 5.39 43.70
C LYS A 421 -6.13 5.05 44.70
N ILE A 422 -7.37 5.38 44.37
CA ILE A 422 -8.53 5.04 45.18
C ILE A 422 -8.95 3.60 44.82
N PRO A 423 -8.98 2.67 45.79
CA PRO A 423 -9.45 1.31 45.55
C PRO A 423 -10.91 1.29 45.06
N ALA A 424 -11.18 0.51 44.00
CA ALA A 424 -12.49 0.44 43.35
C ALA A 424 -13.64 0.11 44.31
N GLN A 425 -13.37 -0.66 45.38
CA GLN A 425 -14.36 -0.99 46.41
C GLN A 425 -14.96 0.23 47.15
N TYR A 426 -14.29 1.39 47.12
CA TYR A 426 -14.78 2.62 47.74
C TYR A 426 -15.51 3.55 46.77
N LEU A 427 -15.42 3.29 45.45
CA LEU A 427 -16.04 4.09 44.40
C LEU A 427 -17.52 3.69 44.29
N THR A 428 -18.37 4.39 45.05
CA THR A 428 -19.80 4.07 45.17
C THR A 428 -20.67 5.27 44.78
N SER A 429 -21.99 5.09 44.76
CA SER A 429 -22.93 6.18 44.48
C SER A 429 -23.00 7.23 45.60
N GLN A 430 -22.31 7.01 46.71
CA GLN A 430 -22.12 7.99 47.78
C GLN A 430 -20.64 8.08 48.12
N PHE A 431 -19.86 8.55 47.15
CA PHE A 431 -18.42 8.73 47.28
C PHE A 431 -18.07 10.14 47.80
N CYS A 432 -17.07 10.23 48.67
CA CYS A 432 -16.46 11.49 49.10
C CYS A 432 -14.97 11.28 49.38
N ILE A 433 -14.18 12.35 49.34
CA ILE A 433 -12.75 12.34 49.65
C ILE A 433 -12.41 13.49 50.60
N GLY A 434 -11.39 13.30 51.43
CA GLY A 434 -10.89 14.30 52.35
C GLY A 434 -9.48 14.02 52.87
N PHE A 435 -8.99 14.99 53.63
CA PHE A 435 -7.74 15.00 54.36
C PHE A 435 -8.07 15.06 55.84
N LEU A 436 -7.40 14.23 56.64
CA LEU A 436 -7.56 14.18 58.08
C LEU A 436 -6.20 14.32 58.73
N PHE A 437 -6.03 15.34 59.56
CA PHE A 437 -4.87 15.47 60.43
C PHE A 437 -5.26 15.02 61.84
N SER A 438 -4.44 14.16 62.44
CA SER A 438 -4.62 13.75 63.83
C SER A 438 -3.33 13.88 64.61
N SER A 439 -3.41 14.41 65.83
CA SER A 439 -2.28 14.47 66.75
C SER A 439 -2.55 13.80 68.09
N ASP A 440 -1.50 13.47 68.82
CA ASP A 440 -1.56 12.89 70.17
C ASP A 440 -1.59 13.95 71.29
N GLY A 441 -1.46 13.51 72.56
CA GLY A 441 -1.53 14.40 73.72
C GLY A 441 -0.23 15.11 74.12
N ASP A 442 0.90 14.82 73.47
CA ASP A 442 2.23 15.27 73.86
C ASP A 442 2.56 16.69 73.35
N ASP A 443 3.62 17.32 73.89
CA ASP A 443 3.93 18.73 73.60
C ASP A 443 4.44 18.88 72.17
N ASN A 444 3.56 19.24 71.25
CA ASN A 444 3.88 19.36 69.82
C ASN A 444 4.62 20.68 69.55
N THR A 445 5.82 20.57 68.96
CA THR A 445 6.62 21.74 68.56
C THR A 445 6.66 21.97 67.07
N ASP A 446 6.04 21.11 66.29
CA ASP A 446 6.19 21.08 64.84
C ASP A 446 4.97 21.72 64.16
N GLU A 447 5.09 22.04 62.87
CA GLU A 447 4.15 22.95 62.18
C GLU A 447 2.87 22.22 61.75
N GLY A 448 2.92 20.93 61.41
CA GLY A 448 1.74 20.15 61.04
C GLY A 448 1.73 19.82 59.54
N ALA A 449 0.60 19.96 58.86
CA ALA A 449 0.44 19.57 57.47
C ALA A 449 -0.25 20.63 56.61
N TYR A 450 0.28 20.79 55.40
CA TYR A 450 -0.17 21.71 54.36
C TYR A 450 -0.54 20.91 53.11
N ILE A 451 -1.59 21.34 52.40
CA ILE A 451 -2.08 20.73 51.16
C ILE A 451 -2.25 21.81 50.10
N ASP A 452 -1.81 21.51 48.88
CA ASP A 452 -1.92 22.40 47.71
C ASP A 452 -2.17 21.59 46.42
N PHE A 453 -2.73 22.23 45.38
CA PHE A 453 -3.00 21.65 44.04
C PHE A 453 -3.65 20.26 44.06
N ALA A 454 -4.74 20.09 44.80
CA ALA A 454 -5.46 18.83 44.87
C ALA A 454 -6.28 18.59 43.59
N SER A 455 -6.11 17.45 42.94
CA SER A 455 -6.77 17.08 41.69
C SER A 455 -7.24 15.63 41.74
N LEU A 456 -8.54 15.42 41.46
CA LEU A 456 -9.13 14.09 41.33
C LEU A 456 -9.46 13.82 39.86
N ILE A 457 -8.99 12.69 39.37
CA ILE A 457 -9.19 12.23 38.00
C ILE A 457 -9.71 10.78 37.97
N THR A 458 -10.48 10.44 36.94
CA THR A 458 -10.84 9.06 36.57
C THR A 458 -10.38 8.78 35.15
N PRO A 459 -9.78 7.61 34.85
CA PRO A 459 -9.67 7.11 33.49
C PRO A 459 -11.07 7.03 32.86
N GLU A 460 -11.20 7.42 31.60
CA GLU A 460 -12.42 7.13 30.85
C GLU A 460 -12.53 5.62 30.62
N GLY A 461 -13.76 5.08 30.72
CA GLY A 461 -14.02 3.69 30.35
C GLY A 461 -13.67 3.48 28.88
N TYR A 462 -13.14 2.30 28.54
CA TYR A 462 -12.73 2.00 27.16
C TYR A 462 -13.36 0.70 26.68
N LEU A 463 -13.63 0.64 25.38
CA LEU A 463 -14.15 -0.53 24.70
C LEU A 463 -13.26 -0.90 23.50
N ILE A 464 -12.87 -2.16 23.40
CA ILE A 464 -12.22 -2.76 22.22
C ILE A 464 -13.24 -3.75 21.64
N VAL A 465 -13.61 -3.58 20.37
CA VAL A 465 -14.57 -4.48 19.71
C VAL A 465 -13.82 -5.33 18.69
N ALA A 466 -14.02 -6.65 18.74
CA ALA A 466 -13.37 -7.60 17.84
C ALA A 466 -14.33 -8.70 17.36
N GLY A 467 -13.97 -9.43 16.31
CA GLY A 467 -14.76 -10.53 15.77
C GLY A 467 -14.12 -11.25 14.59
N ASP A 468 -14.74 -12.35 14.15
CA ASP A 468 -14.41 -13.01 12.87
C ASP A 468 -15.58 -12.91 11.90
N LEU A 469 -15.29 -12.63 10.63
CA LEU A 469 -16.25 -12.57 9.54
C LEU A 469 -15.96 -13.67 8.52
N ASN A 470 -17.00 -14.44 8.19
CA ASN A 470 -16.95 -15.44 7.13
C ASN A 470 -18.06 -15.17 6.09
N PHE A 471 -17.76 -15.43 4.82
CA PHE A 471 -18.75 -15.51 3.74
C PHE A 471 -18.95 -16.96 3.29
N ILE A 472 -20.00 -17.18 2.51
CA ILE A 472 -20.26 -18.47 1.85
C ILE A 472 -19.61 -18.38 0.47
N ASN A 473 -18.64 -19.23 0.15
CA ASN A 473 -17.95 -19.27 -1.15
C ASN A 473 -18.83 -19.92 -2.25
N ARG A 474 -18.31 -20.04 -3.46
CA ARG A 474 -19.05 -20.60 -4.62
C ARG A 474 -19.40 -22.08 -4.45
N GLU A 475 -18.61 -22.81 -3.66
CA GLU A 475 -18.81 -24.22 -3.28
C GLU A 475 -19.80 -24.39 -2.12
N LEU A 476 -20.32 -23.29 -1.57
CA LEU A 476 -21.20 -23.22 -0.40
C LEU A 476 -20.54 -23.56 0.95
N ASP A 477 -19.21 -23.47 1.01
CA ASP A 477 -18.41 -23.57 2.23
C ASP A 477 -18.17 -22.18 2.85
N ALA A 478 -17.92 -22.14 4.16
CA ALA A 478 -17.66 -20.89 4.87
C ALA A 478 -16.16 -20.54 4.84
N GLU A 479 -15.83 -19.35 4.35
CA GLU A 479 -14.47 -18.84 4.21
C GLU A 479 -14.30 -17.45 4.84
N PRO A 480 -13.09 -17.10 5.32
CA PRO A 480 -12.84 -15.81 5.93
C PRO A 480 -13.02 -14.65 4.94
N MET A 481 -13.60 -13.55 5.40
CA MET A 481 -13.65 -12.31 4.61
C MET A 481 -12.35 -11.52 4.81
N GLU A 482 -11.48 -11.50 3.81
CA GLU A 482 -10.20 -10.77 3.90
C GLU A 482 -10.29 -9.37 3.28
N ASP A 483 -9.50 -8.43 3.80
CA ASP A 483 -9.30 -7.07 3.31
C ASP A 483 -10.57 -6.22 3.23
N ILE A 484 -11.55 -6.50 4.11
CA ILE A 484 -12.84 -5.83 4.05
C ILE A 484 -13.06 -4.76 5.08
N ARG A 485 -13.65 -3.64 4.66
CA ARG A 485 -13.96 -2.54 5.56
C ARG A 485 -15.04 -2.93 6.56
N VAL A 486 -14.68 -2.82 7.83
CA VAL A 486 -15.57 -2.91 8.98
C VAL A 486 -15.66 -1.55 9.67
N ILE A 487 -16.84 -1.23 10.19
CA ILE A 487 -17.15 0.06 10.78
C ILE A 487 -17.84 -0.15 12.12
N LEU A 488 -17.29 0.42 13.19
CA LEU A 488 -17.89 0.42 14.52
C LEU A 488 -18.87 1.58 14.67
N LEU A 489 -20.11 1.24 14.99
CA LEU A 489 -21.23 2.16 15.17
C LEU A 489 -21.89 1.92 16.53
N ASP A 490 -22.57 2.96 17.02
CA ASP A 490 -23.41 2.92 18.23
C ASP A 490 -24.89 2.96 17.86
N TYR A 491 -25.70 2.14 18.53
CA TYR A 491 -27.09 1.93 18.17
C TYR A 491 -28.04 2.78 19.01
N ASP A 492 -28.53 3.88 18.45
CA ASP A 492 -29.43 4.78 19.18
C ASP A 492 -30.89 4.46 18.84
N PHE A 493 -31.64 3.88 19.79
CA PHE A 493 -33.04 3.50 19.55
C PHE A 493 -33.96 4.72 19.26
N SER A 494 -33.52 5.94 19.59
CA SER A 494 -34.41 7.12 19.59
C SER A 494 -33.88 8.45 19.01
N SER A 495 -32.63 8.55 18.55
CA SER A 495 -31.95 9.87 18.41
C SER A 495 -31.11 10.14 17.15
N GLY A 496 -31.39 9.57 15.98
CA GLY A 496 -30.81 10.06 14.71
C GLY A 496 -29.75 9.12 14.12
N PRO A 497 -28.83 9.61 13.27
CA PRO A 497 -27.87 8.74 12.60
C PRO A 497 -26.78 8.29 13.57
N ASP A 498 -26.68 6.97 13.72
CA ASP A 498 -25.65 6.23 14.45
C ASP A 498 -24.25 6.81 14.19
N TRP A 499 -23.52 7.13 15.27
CA TRP A 499 -22.23 7.79 15.14
C TRP A 499 -21.14 6.80 14.71
N LEU A 500 -20.33 7.24 13.75
CA LEU A 500 -19.12 6.55 13.32
C LEU A 500 -18.02 6.73 14.38
N PHE A 501 -17.70 5.67 15.11
CA PHE A 501 -16.59 5.69 16.06
C PHE A 501 -15.27 5.39 15.39
N LYS A 502 -15.24 4.30 14.60
CA LYS A 502 -14.01 3.80 13.98
C LYS A 502 -14.29 2.94 12.76
N TYR A 503 -13.30 2.78 11.90
CA TYR A 503 -13.32 1.76 10.86
C TYR A 503 -11.95 1.06 10.80
N ASP A 504 -11.93 -0.16 10.27
CA ASP A 504 -10.72 -0.96 10.05
C ASP A 504 -10.95 -1.92 8.87
N TYR A 505 -9.96 -2.75 8.57
CA TYR A 505 -10.05 -3.82 7.57
C TYR A 505 -9.82 -5.19 8.21
N THR A 506 -10.47 -6.21 7.69
CA THR A 506 -10.26 -7.58 8.17
C THR A 506 -8.94 -8.17 7.70
N ASP A 507 -8.33 -9.00 8.54
CA ASP A 507 -7.18 -9.85 8.22
C ASP A 507 -7.58 -11.31 8.46
N GLN A 508 -7.63 -12.13 7.40
CA GLN A 508 -8.11 -13.51 7.47
C GLN A 508 -9.50 -13.65 8.14
N GLY A 509 -10.39 -12.68 7.88
CA GLY A 509 -11.72 -12.61 8.51
C GLY A 509 -11.73 -11.96 9.89
N TYR A 510 -10.60 -11.84 10.57
CA TYR A 510 -10.52 -11.21 11.89
C TYR A 510 -10.53 -9.69 11.79
N PHE A 511 -11.22 -9.02 12.70
CA PHE A 511 -11.08 -7.58 12.92
C PHE A 511 -10.97 -7.27 14.41
N GLU A 512 -10.24 -6.20 14.73
CA GLU A 512 -10.15 -5.64 16.08
C GLU A 512 -10.00 -4.12 16.00
N PHE A 513 -11.00 -3.40 16.50
CA PHE A 513 -10.89 -1.96 16.62
C PHE A 513 -10.00 -1.59 17.79
N THR A 514 -9.03 -0.73 17.52
CA THR A 514 -8.32 0.02 18.55
C THR A 514 -9.31 0.71 19.52
N SER A 515 -8.97 0.76 20.82
CA SER A 515 -9.88 1.17 21.89
C SER A 515 -10.59 2.51 21.63
N VAL A 516 -11.90 2.53 21.90
CA VAL A 516 -12.76 3.73 21.87
C VAL A 516 -13.24 4.07 23.28
N VAL A 517 -13.61 5.34 23.52
CA VAL A 517 -14.23 5.76 24.78
C VAL A 517 -15.59 5.11 24.90
N ASN A 518 -15.84 4.39 25.99
CA ASN A 518 -17.08 3.68 26.24
C ASN A 518 -18.12 4.58 26.93
N SER A 519 -18.47 5.68 26.26
CA SER A 519 -19.45 6.65 26.73
C SER A 519 -20.50 6.80 25.64
N ASP A 520 -21.74 6.57 26.03
CA ASP A 520 -22.91 6.92 25.23
C ASP A 520 -23.31 8.34 25.67
N ASP A 521 -23.17 9.32 24.76
CA ASP A 521 -23.37 10.73 25.10
C ASP A 521 -24.84 11.15 24.94
N ASP A 522 -25.68 10.37 24.25
CA ASP A 522 -27.08 10.69 23.97
C ASP A 522 -28.09 9.81 24.74
N GLU A 523 -27.70 8.63 25.20
CA GLU A 523 -28.35 7.90 26.29
C GLU A 523 -27.44 7.83 27.53
N SER A 524 -28.00 7.92 28.73
CA SER A 524 -27.18 7.79 29.94
C SER A 524 -26.63 6.36 30.04
N GLY A 525 -25.37 6.12 29.69
CA GLY A 525 -24.84 4.76 29.68
C GLY A 525 -23.44 4.58 29.08
N VAL A 526 -23.24 3.37 28.57
CA VAL A 526 -22.05 2.90 27.85
C VAL A 526 -22.53 2.44 26.47
N LEU A 527 -21.62 2.38 25.48
CA LEU A 527 -21.96 2.16 24.08
C LEU A 527 -22.84 0.91 23.84
N ASP A 528 -23.70 1.00 22.83
CA ASP A 528 -24.52 -0.07 22.26
C ASP A 528 -23.92 -0.58 20.91
N PRO A 529 -22.70 -1.15 20.89
CA PRO A 529 -21.93 -1.37 19.67
C PRO A 529 -22.59 -2.35 18.69
N TYR A 530 -22.44 -2.04 17.41
CA TYR A 530 -22.61 -2.98 16.30
C TYR A 530 -21.61 -2.68 15.18
N VAL A 531 -21.37 -3.66 14.31
CA VAL A 531 -20.40 -3.55 13.23
C VAL A 531 -21.11 -3.55 11.89
N GLN A 532 -20.86 -2.50 11.10
CA GLN A 532 -21.22 -2.42 9.69
C GLN A 532 -20.08 -2.97 8.84
N ILE A 533 -20.41 -3.83 7.88
CA ILE A 533 -19.46 -4.49 6.96
C ILE A 533 -19.79 -4.01 5.55
N GLU A 534 -18.82 -3.45 4.82
CA GLU A 534 -19.03 -2.90 3.47
C GLU A 534 -18.20 -3.66 2.43
N CYS A 535 -18.77 -4.05 1.27
CA CYS A 535 -18.04 -4.62 0.12
C CYS A 535 -17.12 -3.57 -0.55
N ARG A 536 -16.13 -3.10 0.20
CA ARG A 536 -15.40 -1.87 -0.10
C ARG A 536 -13.99 -1.91 0.49
N ASN A 537 -12.99 -1.72 -0.36
CA ASN A 537 -11.62 -1.39 0.06
C ASN A 537 -11.02 -0.38 -0.93
N PRO A 538 -10.51 0.79 -0.46
CA PRO A 538 -10.02 1.87 -1.33
C PRO A 538 -8.79 1.49 -2.15
N ASP A 539 -8.10 0.43 -1.76
CA ASP A 539 -6.89 -0.06 -2.41
C ASP A 539 -7.17 -1.29 -3.31
N ILE A 540 -8.37 -1.89 -3.24
CA ILE A 540 -8.71 -3.11 -4.00
C ILE A 540 -9.89 -2.83 -4.95
N ALA A 541 -11.10 -2.76 -4.40
CA ALA A 541 -12.31 -2.62 -5.18
C ALA A 541 -13.49 -2.10 -4.36
N TYR A 542 -14.44 -1.43 -5.00
CA TYR A 542 -15.77 -1.18 -4.44
C TYR A 542 -16.81 -1.97 -5.22
N VAL A 543 -17.57 -2.85 -4.55
CA VAL A 543 -18.73 -3.52 -5.15
C VAL A 543 -19.99 -2.77 -4.74
N VAL A 544 -20.64 -2.14 -5.72
CA VAL A 544 -21.73 -1.17 -5.51
C VAL A 544 -23.00 -1.55 -6.26
N LYS A 545 -24.14 -1.12 -5.72
CA LYS A 545 -25.49 -1.27 -6.30
C LYS A 545 -25.82 -0.14 -7.28
N ASP A 546 -26.97 -0.23 -7.96
CA ASP A 546 -27.55 0.90 -8.70
C ASP A 546 -27.77 2.09 -7.75
N GLY A 547 -27.13 3.22 -8.06
CA GLY A 547 -27.05 4.41 -7.21
C GLY A 547 -25.72 4.59 -6.47
N GLY A 548 -24.75 3.68 -6.62
CA GLY A 548 -23.36 3.84 -6.16
C GLY A 548 -23.11 3.53 -4.68
N ASN A 549 -24.09 2.97 -3.97
CA ASN A 549 -23.90 2.56 -2.58
C ASN A 549 -23.28 1.15 -2.50
N PRO A 550 -22.33 0.91 -1.58
CA PRO A 550 -21.76 -0.42 -1.40
C PRO A 550 -22.80 -1.42 -0.91
N TYR A 551 -22.50 -2.70 -1.09
CA TYR A 551 -23.17 -3.74 -0.33
C TYR A 551 -22.77 -3.64 1.13
N THR A 552 -23.78 -3.61 2.00
CA THR A 552 -23.61 -3.34 3.41
C THR A 552 -24.37 -4.37 4.23
N LEU A 553 -23.75 -4.79 5.31
CA LEU A 553 -24.31 -5.69 6.31
C LEU A 553 -24.04 -5.17 7.70
N TYR A 554 -24.78 -5.71 8.66
CA TYR A 554 -24.70 -5.32 10.05
C TYR A 554 -24.67 -6.56 10.93
N THR A 555 -23.83 -6.54 11.95
CA THR A 555 -23.94 -7.50 13.05
C THR A 555 -25.19 -7.20 13.89
N ALA A 556 -25.50 -8.07 14.84
CA ALA A 556 -26.45 -7.71 15.88
C ALA A 556 -25.91 -6.52 16.70
N SER A 557 -26.82 -5.66 17.18
CA SER A 557 -26.52 -4.63 18.17
C SER A 557 -26.49 -5.20 19.57
N TYR A 558 -25.56 -4.73 20.38
CA TYR A 558 -25.34 -5.21 21.74
C TYR A 558 -25.53 -4.07 22.73
N ILE A 559 -26.54 -4.18 23.59
CA ILE A 559 -26.95 -3.10 24.48
C ILE A 559 -26.05 -3.03 25.71
N ASN A 560 -25.52 -1.84 25.98
CA ASN A 560 -24.80 -1.37 27.15
C ASN A 560 -23.61 -2.27 27.46
N VAL A 561 -22.67 -2.33 26.52
CA VAL A 561 -21.49 -3.19 26.62
C VAL A 561 -20.51 -2.62 27.65
N PRO A 562 -20.12 -3.40 28.69
CA PRO A 562 -19.17 -2.92 29.71
C PRO A 562 -17.78 -2.67 29.13
N ASP A 563 -16.99 -1.88 29.86
CA ASP A 563 -15.58 -1.63 29.54
C ASP A 563 -14.77 -2.92 29.35
N GLY A 564 -13.79 -2.86 28.45
CA GLY A 564 -12.84 -3.94 28.17
C GLY A 564 -12.90 -4.41 26.72
N ILE A 565 -12.67 -5.71 26.51
CA ILE A 565 -12.69 -6.33 25.19
C ILE A 565 -14.04 -7.01 25.00
N PHE A 566 -14.76 -6.61 23.96
CA PHE A 566 -16.02 -7.19 23.55
C PHE A 566 -15.86 -7.94 22.22
N TYR A 567 -16.13 -9.24 22.27
CA TYR A 567 -16.07 -10.10 21.10
C TYR A 567 -17.46 -10.31 20.52
N THR A 568 -17.68 -9.82 19.29
CA THR A 568 -18.97 -9.92 18.57
C THR A 568 -19.30 -11.35 18.13
N GLY A 569 -18.33 -12.28 18.23
CA GLY A 569 -18.46 -13.67 17.82
C GLY A 569 -18.05 -13.91 16.37
N LYS A 570 -18.58 -14.99 15.78
CA LYS A 570 -18.48 -15.28 14.35
C LYS A 570 -19.83 -15.05 13.68
N PRO A 571 -20.25 -13.80 13.43
CA PRO A 571 -21.49 -13.56 12.71
C PRO A 571 -21.42 -14.21 11.33
N THR A 572 -22.14 -15.32 11.15
CA THR A 572 -22.39 -15.87 9.82
C THR A 572 -23.26 -14.88 9.05
N MET A 573 -22.81 -14.57 7.84
CA MET A 573 -23.55 -13.87 6.82
C MET A 573 -25.02 -14.32 6.77
N PRO A 574 -25.98 -13.38 6.62
CA PRO A 574 -27.34 -13.76 6.27
C PRO A 574 -27.30 -14.62 5.01
N ASP A 575 -28.07 -15.72 5.01
CA ASP A 575 -28.28 -16.57 3.84
C ASP A 575 -29.10 -15.81 2.78
N ASN A 576 -28.45 -14.83 2.16
CA ASN A 576 -28.99 -13.91 1.17
C ASN A 576 -28.06 -13.91 -0.06
N PRO A 577 -28.50 -14.50 -1.19
CA PRO A 577 -27.74 -14.55 -2.43
C PRO A 577 -27.21 -13.20 -2.90
N ALA A 578 -28.00 -12.13 -2.75
CA ALA A 578 -27.56 -10.81 -3.15
C ALA A 578 -26.33 -10.31 -2.37
N THR A 579 -26.07 -10.84 -1.18
CA THR A 579 -24.94 -10.34 -0.37
C THR A 579 -23.72 -11.23 -0.47
N TYR A 580 -23.87 -12.56 -0.38
CA TYR A 580 -22.71 -13.43 -0.55
C TYR A 580 -22.17 -13.44 -1.99
N LYS A 581 -22.99 -13.21 -3.01
CA LYS A 581 -22.48 -13.08 -4.39
C LYS A 581 -21.83 -11.72 -4.68
N ALA A 582 -22.21 -10.66 -3.95
CA ALA A 582 -21.42 -9.42 -3.97
C ALA A 582 -20.02 -9.64 -3.39
N TRP A 583 -19.90 -10.51 -2.37
CA TRP A 583 -18.61 -10.94 -1.84
C TRP A 583 -17.80 -11.71 -2.86
N TRP A 584 -18.42 -12.62 -3.61
CA TRP A 584 -17.73 -13.35 -4.68
C TRP A 584 -17.09 -12.42 -5.73
N VAL A 585 -17.74 -11.31 -6.06
CA VAL A 585 -17.17 -10.29 -6.95
C VAL A 585 -15.95 -9.62 -6.31
N PHE A 586 -16.07 -9.15 -5.06
CA PHE A 586 -14.96 -8.49 -4.35
C PHE A 586 -13.75 -9.43 -4.19
N ASP A 587 -14.00 -10.66 -3.77
CA ASP A 587 -13.01 -11.70 -3.53
C ASP A 587 -12.23 -12.04 -4.80
N THR A 588 -12.93 -12.20 -5.93
CA THR A 588 -12.29 -12.43 -7.24
C THR A 588 -11.43 -11.24 -7.69
N LEU A 589 -11.86 -9.99 -7.45
CA LEU A 589 -11.05 -8.80 -7.77
C LEU A 589 -9.82 -8.68 -6.87
N ARG A 590 -9.93 -9.07 -5.59
CA ARG A 590 -8.78 -9.16 -4.67
C ARG A 590 -7.75 -10.15 -5.18
N ASP A 591 -8.18 -11.34 -5.60
CA ASP A 591 -7.27 -12.39 -6.10
C ASP A 591 -6.53 -11.94 -7.36
N ALA A 592 -7.22 -11.27 -8.30
CA ALA A 592 -6.60 -10.69 -9.48
C ALA A 592 -5.58 -9.60 -9.15
N LYS A 593 -5.89 -8.70 -8.21
CA LYS A 593 -4.94 -7.68 -7.74
C LYS A 593 -3.70 -8.32 -7.11
N LYS A 594 -3.92 -9.26 -6.21
CA LYS A 594 -2.85 -9.99 -5.52
C LYS A 594 -1.95 -10.74 -6.50
N TYR A 595 -2.51 -11.31 -7.55
CA TYR A 595 -1.73 -11.95 -8.62
C TYR A 595 -0.76 -10.96 -9.28
N LEU A 596 -1.21 -9.76 -9.66
CA LEU A 596 -0.35 -8.72 -10.24
C LEU A 596 0.73 -8.24 -9.28
N GLU A 597 0.36 -7.98 -8.01
CA GLU A 597 1.31 -7.55 -6.99
C GLU A 597 2.40 -8.59 -6.74
N THR A 598 2.02 -9.86 -6.63
CA THR A 598 2.93 -10.94 -6.28
C THR A 598 3.77 -11.43 -7.46
N THR A 599 3.23 -11.37 -8.68
CA THR A 599 3.90 -11.89 -9.88
C THR A 599 4.81 -10.86 -10.53
N VAL A 600 4.36 -9.59 -10.61
CA VAL A 600 5.05 -8.53 -11.35
C VAL A 600 5.25 -7.25 -10.54
N SER A 601 4.96 -7.26 -9.23
CA SER A 601 5.10 -6.09 -8.35
C SER A 601 4.31 -4.87 -8.83
N TYR A 602 3.19 -5.12 -9.52
CA TYR A 602 2.30 -4.06 -10.00
C TYR A 602 1.14 -3.85 -9.02
N ASP A 603 1.09 -2.64 -8.45
CA ASP A 603 -0.01 -2.21 -7.58
C ASP A 603 -1.12 -1.59 -8.44
N MET A 604 -2.06 -2.42 -8.86
CA MET A 604 -3.19 -2.01 -9.68
C MET A 604 -4.12 -1.08 -8.87
N PRO A 605 -4.43 0.15 -9.35
CA PRO A 605 -5.37 1.03 -8.69
C PRO A 605 -6.76 0.41 -8.54
N LYS A 606 -7.48 0.85 -7.51
CA LYS A 606 -8.84 0.39 -7.20
C LYS A 606 -9.80 0.47 -8.40
N VAL A 607 -10.54 -0.61 -8.62
CA VAL A 607 -11.60 -0.73 -9.63
C VAL A 607 -12.99 -0.73 -8.97
N ASP A 608 -13.93 0.01 -9.53
CA ASP A 608 -15.31 0.04 -9.05
C ASP A 608 -16.17 -0.93 -9.87
N ALA A 609 -16.82 -1.89 -9.20
CA ALA A 609 -17.68 -2.91 -9.81
C ALA A 609 -19.15 -2.66 -9.46
N TYR A 610 -19.98 -2.39 -10.46
CA TYR A 610 -21.42 -2.27 -10.35
C TYR A 610 -22.07 -3.62 -10.58
N TRP A 611 -22.72 -4.15 -9.55
CA TRP A 611 -23.47 -5.40 -9.63
C TRP A 611 -24.70 -5.37 -8.73
N GLN A 612 -25.83 -5.91 -9.21
CA GLN A 612 -27.10 -5.87 -8.54
C GLN A 612 -27.93 -7.12 -8.83
N TRP A 613 -28.25 -7.84 -7.76
CA TRP A 613 -29.12 -9.01 -7.85
C TRP A 613 -30.45 -8.67 -8.54
N GLY A 614 -30.74 -9.43 -9.59
CA GLY A 614 -31.95 -9.33 -10.40
C GLY A 614 -31.93 -8.22 -11.45
N HIS A 615 -30.82 -7.50 -11.64
CA HIS A 615 -30.65 -6.44 -12.63
C HIS A 615 -29.60 -6.84 -13.65
N ASP A 616 -29.75 -6.36 -14.88
CA ASP A 616 -28.73 -6.51 -15.92
C ASP A 616 -27.58 -5.52 -15.71
N ALA A 617 -26.56 -5.59 -16.58
CA ALA A 617 -25.42 -4.68 -16.55
C ALA A 617 -25.78 -3.25 -17.01
N ASP A 618 -27.06 -2.95 -17.32
CA ASP A 618 -27.50 -1.63 -17.76
C ASP A 618 -27.64 -0.66 -16.58
N TYR A 619 -26.49 -0.25 -16.02
CA TYR A 619 -26.40 0.81 -15.00
C TYR A 619 -26.44 2.20 -15.66
N ARG A 620 -27.40 2.40 -16.56
CA ARG A 620 -27.58 3.61 -17.39
C ARG A 620 -26.50 3.80 -18.46
N THR A 621 -25.77 2.73 -18.76
CA THR A 621 -24.84 2.68 -19.89
C THR A 621 -25.60 2.41 -21.20
N GLY A 622 -26.80 1.80 -21.12
CA GLY A 622 -27.56 1.31 -22.27
C GLY A 622 -27.04 -0.02 -22.81
N ILE A 623 -26.10 -0.66 -22.11
CA ILE A 623 -25.50 -1.96 -22.44
C ILE A 623 -25.99 -2.96 -21.39
N SER A 624 -26.71 -4.00 -21.82
CA SER A 624 -27.33 -4.97 -20.90
C SER A 624 -26.42 -6.14 -20.52
N ASP A 625 -25.28 -6.27 -21.19
CA ASP A 625 -24.35 -7.39 -21.02
C ASP A 625 -23.17 -6.93 -20.16
N THR A 626 -22.51 -7.85 -19.45
CA THR A 626 -21.31 -7.55 -18.66
C THR A 626 -20.27 -6.83 -19.53
N HIS A 627 -19.70 -5.74 -19.01
CA HIS A 627 -18.74 -4.89 -19.72
C HIS A 627 -17.96 -3.98 -18.77
N TRP A 628 -16.81 -3.52 -19.22
CA TRP A 628 -16.05 -2.46 -18.56
C TRP A 628 -16.34 -1.07 -19.17
N SER A 629 -15.88 -0.02 -18.50
CA SER A 629 -15.84 1.35 -19.04
C SER A 629 -14.67 2.14 -18.45
N SER A 630 -14.00 2.96 -19.27
CA SER A 630 -12.96 3.91 -18.83
C SER A 630 -13.49 5.07 -17.98
N GLY A 631 -14.80 5.10 -17.76
CA GLY A 631 -15.49 6.12 -17.00
C GLY A 631 -16.03 7.26 -17.83
N THR A 632 -16.58 8.26 -17.12
CA THR A 632 -17.09 9.50 -17.72
C THR A 632 -16.26 10.66 -17.22
N PRO A 633 -16.29 11.85 -17.86
CA PRO A 633 -15.63 13.03 -17.31
C PRO A 633 -16.04 13.39 -15.87
N GLN A 634 -17.19 12.86 -15.39
CA GLN A 634 -17.70 13.06 -14.05
C GLN A 634 -17.24 11.99 -13.05
N ASN A 635 -16.77 10.84 -13.52
CA ASN A 635 -16.26 9.75 -12.70
C ASN A 635 -15.06 9.13 -13.46
N PRO A 636 -13.84 9.65 -13.28
CA PRO A 636 -12.66 9.18 -13.98
C PRO A 636 -12.12 7.93 -13.25
N GLY A 637 -12.30 6.77 -13.86
CA GLY A 637 -11.78 5.51 -13.32
C GLY A 637 -12.29 4.33 -14.14
N PRO A 638 -11.56 3.22 -14.20
CA PRO A 638 -12.10 2.02 -14.81
C PRO A 638 -13.23 1.47 -13.94
N PHE A 639 -14.38 1.22 -14.57
CA PHE A 639 -15.55 0.62 -13.97
C PHE A 639 -15.82 -0.73 -14.61
N ILE A 640 -16.30 -1.67 -13.80
CA ILE A 640 -16.85 -2.94 -14.25
C ILE A 640 -18.36 -2.91 -14.04
N TYR A 641 -19.14 -3.32 -15.02
CA TYR A 641 -20.58 -3.47 -14.94
C TYR A 641 -20.92 -4.94 -15.16
N LEU A 642 -21.47 -5.60 -14.14
CA LEU A 642 -21.75 -7.03 -14.16
C LEU A 642 -23.26 -7.29 -14.25
N ASP A 643 -23.65 -8.25 -15.07
CA ASP A 643 -25.02 -8.78 -15.14
C ASP A 643 -25.34 -9.60 -13.88
N GLY A 644 -26.45 -9.26 -13.22
CA GLY A 644 -27.00 -9.96 -12.06
C GLY A 644 -28.43 -10.48 -12.29
N LYS A 645 -28.91 -10.56 -13.54
CA LYS A 645 -30.33 -10.74 -13.90
C LYS A 645 -31.00 -11.98 -13.28
N THR A 646 -32.31 -11.84 -13.05
CA THR A 646 -33.16 -12.88 -12.49
C THR A 646 -33.42 -14.01 -13.49
N GLY A 647 -32.88 -15.20 -13.22
CA GLY A 647 -32.99 -16.40 -14.06
C GLY A 647 -31.72 -17.25 -14.04
N ASP A 648 -30.58 -16.57 -13.87
CA ASP A 648 -29.23 -17.15 -13.97
C ASP A 648 -28.53 -17.14 -12.59
N ASP A 649 -29.33 -17.24 -11.52
CA ASP A 649 -28.86 -17.29 -10.13
C ASP A 649 -27.79 -16.21 -9.80
N GLY A 650 -27.94 -14.95 -10.25
CA GLY A 650 -26.95 -13.89 -10.00
C GLY A 650 -25.93 -13.65 -11.10
N GLY A 651 -26.09 -14.30 -12.27
CA GLY A 651 -25.39 -13.96 -13.51
C GLY A 651 -23.87 -14.05 -13.37
N SER A 652 -23.16 -13.04 -13.86
CA SER A 652 -21.69 -13.00 -13.91
C SER A 652 -21.01 -13.00 -12.54
N ALA A 653 -21.74 -12.77 -11.44
CA ALA A 653 -21.14 -12.97 -10.10
C ALA A 653 -20.75 -14.44 -9.84
N ASN A 654 -21.38 -15.39 -10.53
CA ASN A 654 -21.03 -16.81 -10.48
C ASN A 654 -19.77 -17.14 -11.30
N ASP A 655 -19.41 -16.29 -12.25
CA ASP A 655 -18.39 -16.56 -13.27
C ASP A 655 -17.12 -15.75 -12.95
N PRO A 656 -16.17 -16.30 -12.16
CA PRO A 656 -14.95 -15.58 -11.80
C PRO A 656 -14.14 -15.16 -13.03
N ASP A 657 -14.15 -15.96 -14.09
CA ASP A 657 -13.41 -15.65 -15.32
C ASP A 657 -13.99 -14.44 -16.03
N SER A 658 -15.31 -14.27 -16.05
CA SER A 658 -15.96 -13.06 -16.59
C SER A 658 -15.63 -11.82 -15.75
N ILE A 659 -15.54 -11.95 -14.43
CA ILE A 659 -15.15 -10.81 -13.56
C ILE A 659 -13.70 -10.39 -13.85
N ILE A 660 -12.78 -11.37 -13.97
CA ILE A 660 -11.37 -11.07 -14.27
C ILE A 660 -11.18 -10.64 -15.71
N HIS A 661 -12.01 -11.08 -16.66
CA HIS A 661 -12.00 -10.56 -18.03
C HIS A 661 -12.20 -9.04 -18.04
N GLU A 662 -13.26 -8.55 -17.37
CA GLU A 662 -13.48 -7.11 -17.26
C GLU A 662 -12.41 -6.39 -16.43
N TYR A 663 -11.83 -7.07 -15.43
CA TYR A 663 -10.67 -6.55 -14.71
C TYR A 663 -9.42 -6.46 -15.60
N GLY A 664 -9.22 -7.41 -16.51
CA GLY A 664 -8.13 -7.44 -17.47
C GLY A 664 -8.16 -6.25 -18.40
N HIS A 665 -9.36 -5.84 -18.81
CA HIS A 665 -9.61 -4.58 -19.49
C HIS A 665 -9.16 -3.38 -18.65
N CYS A 666 -9.57 -3.32 -17.38
CA CYS A 666 -9.17 -2.26 -16.46
C CYS A 666 -7.63 -2.20 -16.28
N VAL A 667 -6.97 -3.35 -16.21
CA VAL A 667 -5.51 -3.47 -16.09
C VAL A 667 -4.84 -2.90 -17.35
N MET A 668 -5.28 -3.32 -18.53
CA MET A 668 -4.74 -2.78 -19.79
C MET A 668 -4.91 -1.26 -19.87
N TYR A 669 -6.09 -0.72 -19.51
CA TYR A 669 -6.33 0.73 -19.44
C TYR A 669 -5.29 1.47 -18.57
N LYS A 670 -4.96 0.91 -17.41
CA LYS A 670 -4.03 1.53 -16.45
C LYS A 670 -2.58 1.38 -16.86
N VAL A 671 -2.19 0.24 -17.41
CA VAL A 671 -0.84 0.04 -17.94
C VAL A 671 -0.59 0.97 -19.13
N PHE A 672 -1.63 1.23 -19.93
CA PHE A 672 -1.56 2.10 -21.10
C PHE A 672 -1.71 3.60 -20.77
N GLY A 673 -1.54 3.98 -19.50
CA GLY A 673 -1.49 5.39 -19.09
C GLY A 673 -2.85 6.08 -19.08
N ASP A 674 -3.90 5.38 -18.64
CA ASP A 674 -5.30 5.84 -18.68
C ASP A 674 -5.85 6.00 -20.12
N ASP A 675 -5.36 5.17 -21.05
CA ASP A 675 -5.78 5.08 -22.45
C ASP A 675 -5.94 3.61 -22.88
N TYR A 676 -6.41 3.39 -24.11
CA TYR A 676 -6.66 2.06 -24.65
C TYR A 676 -6.05 1.87 -26.04
N PRO A 677 -5.55 0.65 -26.36
CA PRO A 677 -5.35 0.24 -27.73
C PRO A 677 -6.64 0.45 -28.57
N PRO A 678 -6.54 0.64 -29.89
CA PRO A 678 -7.69 0.70 -30.80
C PRO A 678 -8.63 -0.50 -30.61
N ASN A 679 -9.74 -0.29 -29.88
CA ASN A 679 -10.73 -1.31 -29.56
C ASN A 679 -12.00 -1.19 -30.42
N ASP A 680 -11.85 -0.82 -31.69
CA ASP A 680 -12.98 -0.68 -32.61
C ASP A 680 -13.53 -2.07 -32.94
N CYS A 681 -14.57 -2.50 -32.22
CA CYS A 681 -15.30 -3.74 -32.43
C CYS A 681 -16.58 -3.49 -33.25
N SER A 682 -16.45 -2.86 -34.42
CA SER A 682 -17.55 -2.17 -35.12
C SER A 682 -18.69 -3.10 -35.58
N ASP A 683 -18.36 -4.36 -35.88
CA ASP A 683 -19.30 -5.40 -36.31
C ASP A 683 -19.71 -6.37 -35.18
N GLY A 684 -19.34 -6.04 -33.93
CA GLY A 684 -19.41 -6.94 -32.78
C GLY A 684 -18.21 -7.89 -32.74
N HIS A 685 -18.03 -8.59 -31.61
CA HIS A 685 -16.86 -9.40 -31.37
C HIS A 685 -17.25 -10.62 -30.50
N TYR A 686 -16.51 -11.71 -30.62
CA TYR A 686 -16.76 -12.99 -29.96
C TYR A 686 -15.45 -13.76 -29.87
N MET A 687 -15.27 -14.53 -28.80
CA MET A 687 -14.09 -15.40 -28.59
C MET A 687 -13.69 -16.25 -29.82
N ASN A 688 -14.65 -16.74 -30.61
CA ASN A 688 -14.41 -17.53 -31.83
C ASN A 688 -14.77 -16.81 -33.13
N GLY A 689 -14.91 -15.50 -33.10
CA GLY A 689 -15.23 -14.64 -34.24
C GLY A 689 -13.98 -13.99 -34.83
N ILE A 690 -14.11 -13.45 -36.05
CA ILE A 690 -13.14 -12.50 -36.60
C ILE A 690 -13.61 -11.10 -36.18
N SER A 691 -12.73 -10.32 -35.58
CA SER A 691 -12.88 -8.89 -35.28
C SER A 691 -11.70 -8.09 -35.84
N GLU A 692 -11.74 -6.77 -35.70
CA GLU A 692 -10.60 -5.93 -36.01
C GLU A 692 -9.38 -6.33 -35.14
N PRO A 693 -8.13 -6.33 -35.67
CA PRO A 693 -6.96 -6.82 -34.93
C PRO A 693 -6.74 -6.20 -33.54
N GLY A 694 -7.04 -4.91 -33.38
CA GLY A 694 -6.95 -4.26 -32.06
C GLY A 694 -8.06 -4.67 -31.10
N CYS A 695 -9.28 -4.91 -31.59
CA CYS A 695 -10.36 -5.51 -30.79
C CYS A 695 -9.98 -6.94 -30.38
N ALA A 696 -9.46 -7.74 -31.32
CA ALA A 696 -8.99 -9.10 -31.04
C ALA A 696 -7.88 -9.15 -29.97
N TRP A 697 -6.95 -8.19 -30.02
CA TRP A 697 -5.88 -8.06 -29.04
C TRP A 697 -6.40 -7.75 -27.64
N VAL A 698 -7.20 -6.69 -27.52
CA VAL A 698 -7.80 -6.22 -26.27
C VAL A 698 -8.64 -7.30 -25.58
N GLU A 699 -9.53 -7.93 -26.33
CA GLU A 699 -10.44 -8.95 -25.81
C GLU A 699 -9.71 -10.29 -25.58
N GLY A 700 -8.72 -10.61 -26.42
CA GLY A 700 -7.85 -11.77 -26.21
C GLY A 700 -7.01 -11.65 -24.94
N TRP A 701 -6.45 -10.46 -24.66
CA TRP A 701 -5.80 -10.16 -23.39
C TRP A 701 -6.75 -10.34 -22.20
N ALA A 702 -7.95 -9.78 -22.28
CA ALA A 702 -8.96 -9.91 -21.24
C ALA A 702 -9.39 -11.38 -21.04
N HIS A 703 -9.49 -12.17 -22.10
CA HIS A 703 -9.73 -13.61 -22.01
C HIS A 703 -8.56 -14.39 -21.42
N PHE A 704 -7.31 -13.98 -21.65
CA PHE A 704 -6.12 -14.62 -21.09
C PHE A 704 -5.95 -14.35 -19.59
N MET A 705 -6.27 -13.14 -19.11
CA MET A 705 -6.10 -12.75 -17.70
C MET A 705 -6.68 -13.73 -16.67
N PRO A 706 -7.92 -14.24 -16.77
CA PRO A 706 -8.43 -15.23 -15.82
C PRO A 706 -7.64 -16.55 -15.83
N LEU A 707 -7.17 -16.99 -16.99
CA LEU A 707 -6.37 -18.21 -17.11
C LEU A 707 -5.07 -18.05 -16.33
N ALA A 708 -4.39 -16.90 -16.49
CA ALA A 708 -3.16 -16.58 -15.78
C ALA A 708 -3.39 -16.44 -14.27
N VAL A 709 -4.45 -15.75 -13.83
CA VAL A 709 -4.74 -15.54 -12.41
C VAL A 709 -5.08 -16.86 -11.70
N PHE A 710 -5.87 -17.73 -12.33
CA PHE A 710 -6.29 -19.00 -11.72
C PHE A 710 -5.36 -20.17 -12.03
N GLY A 711 -4.44 -20.01 -12.98
CA GLY A 711 -3.57 -21.10 -13.45
C GLY A 711 -4.38 -22.25 -14.06
N ASP A 712 -5.43 -21.92 -14.81
CA ASP A 712 -6.33 -22.88 -15.44
C ASP A 712 -6.54 -22.55 -16.92
N LYS A 713 -6.51 -23.56 -17.77
CA LYS A 713 -6.66 -23.43 -19.23
C LYS A 713 -8.10 -23.30 -19.72
N TYR A 714 -9.06 -23.41 -18.81
CA TYR A 714 -10.48 -23.31 -19.11
C TYR A 714 -10.99 -21.91 -18.83
N TYR A 715 -11.50 -21.25 -19.86
CA TYR A 715 -12.34 -20.06 -19.68
C TYR A 715 -13.78 -20.50 -19.47
N THR A 716 -14.38 -20.12 -18.36
CA THR A 716 -15.72 -20.50 -17.91
C THR A 716 -16.66 -19.30 -17.85
N ASP A 717 -17.78 -19.40 -18.55
CA ASP A 717 -18.86 -18.41 -18.49
C ASP A 717 -20.19 -19.16 -18.54
N THR A 718 -20.81 -19.35 -17.38
CA THR A 718 -22.08 -20.06 -17.26
C THR A 718 -23.28 -19.20 -17.65
N THR A 719 -23.09 -17.89 -17.81
CA THR A 719 -24.14 -16.92 -18.12
C THR A 719 -24.37 -16.81 -19.63
N TYR A 720 -23.33 -16.57 -20.44
CA TYR A 720 -23.46 -16.30 -21.86
C TYR A 720 -23.04 -17.49 -22.75
N PHE A 721 -22.00 -18.26 -22.40
CA PHE A 721 -21.51 -19.31 -23.30
C PHE A 721 -22.56 -20.41 -23.59
N PRO A 722 -23.40 -20.87 -22.64
CA PRO A 722 -24.40 -21.89 -22.94
C PRO A 722 -25.40 -21.44 -24.00
N ARG A 723 -25.67 -20.12 -24.08
CA ARG A 723 -26.57 -19.52 -25.06
C ARG A 723 -25.91 -19.35 -26.43
N VAL A 724 -24.64 -18.97 -26.46
CA VAL A 724 -23.91 -18.64 -27.70
C VAL A 724 -23.26 -19.88 -28.32
N PHE A 725 -22.59 -20.69 -27.50
CA PHE A 725 -21.76 -21.81 -27.90
C PHE A 725 -22.32 -23.18 -27.51
N GLY A 726 -23.29 -23.24 -26.59
CA GLY A 726 -23.87 -24.49 -26.12
C GLY A 726 -22.96 -25.30 -25.18
N THR A 727 -21.94 -24.65 -24.64
CA THR A 727 -21.02 -25.12 -23.58
C THR A 727 -20.90 -24.01 -22.53
N ASP A 728 -20.47 -24.33 -21.32
CA ASP A 728 -20.13 -23.36 -20.27
C ASP A 728 -18.63 -23.01 -20.26
N THR A 729 -17.82 -23.79 -20.97
CA THR A 729 -16.36 -23.76 -20.89
C THR A 729 -15.71 -23.83 -22.26
N ALA A 730 -14.58 -23.12 -22.40
CA ALA A 730 -13.66 -23.18 -23.54
C ALA A 730 -12.26 -23.58 -23.05
N ASN A 731 -11.73 -24.68 -23.58
CA ASN A 731 -10.33 -25.08 -23.35
C ASN A 731 -9.45 -24.34 -24.37
N LEU A 732 -8.67 -23.36 -23.91
CA LEU A 732 -7.87 -22.53 -24.81
C LEU A 732 -6.54 -23.18 -25.20
N GLU A 733 -5.96 -24.03 -24.37
CA GLU A 733 -4.71 -24.72 -24.73
C GLU A 733 -4.86 -25.66 -25.93
N THR A 734 -5.94 -26.45 -25.97
CA THR A 734 -6.17 -27.37 -27.10
C THR A 734 -7.06 -26.77 -28.19
N ARG A 735 -7.60 -25.57 -27.96
CA ARG A 735 -8.61 -24.90 -28.79
C ARG A 735 -9.81 -25.81 -29.14
N ASN A 736 -10.07 -26.88 -28.37
CA ASN A 736 -10.90 -28.01 -28.79
C ASN A 736 -12.36 -28.00 -28.28
N GLY A 737 -12.78 -26.94 -27.61
CA GLY A 737 -14.09 -26.84 -26.95
C GLY A 737 -15.29 -26.65 -27.90
N ASN A 738 -15.45 -27.40 -29.00
CA ASN A 738 -16.48 -27.19 -30.04
C ASN A 738 -16.48 -25.79 -30.71
N LEU A 739 -15.59 -24.89 -30.31
CA LEU A 739 -15.46 -23.54 -30.85
C LEU A 739 -14.58 -23.61 -32.09
N ASN A 740 -15.17 -23.37 -33.26
CA ASN A 740 -14.41 -23.30 -34.52
C ASN A 740 -13.78 -21.91 -34.63
N PHE A 741 -12.58 -21.75 -34.08
CA PHE A 741 -11.81 -20.51 -34.21
C PHE A 741 -11.37 -20.31 -35.67
N PRO A 742 -11.57 -19.13 -36.26
CA PRO A 742 -10.96 -18.78 -37.54
C PRO A 742 -9.45 -18.60 -37.38
N ASP A 743 -8.69 -18.80 -38.46
CA ASP A 743 -7.24 -18.60 -38.46
C ASP A 743 -6.87 -17.11 -38.29
N GLY A 744 -5.74 -16.84 -37.64
CA GLY A 744 -5.12 -15.52 -37.53
C GLY A 744 -5.32 -14.81 -36.18
N ASP A 745 -4.61 -13.70 -36.02
CA ASP A 745 -4.58 -12.82 -34.84
C ASP A 745 -5.82 -11.91 -34.71
N SER A 746 -6.70 -11.92 -35.71
CA SER A 746 -7.98 -11.22 -35.71
C SER A 746 -9.06 -11.98 -34.94
N CYS A 747 -8.69 -13.03 -34.19
CA CYS A 747 -9.59 -13.82 -33.35
C CYS A 747 -9.13 -13.75 -31.89
N GLU A 748 -10.00 -13.23 -31.03
CA GLU A 748 -9.75 -13.02 -29.61
C GLU A 748 -9.29 -14.30 -28.91
N GLY A 749 -9.93 -15.43 -29.22
CA GLY A 749 -9.58 -16.71 -28.63
C GLY A 749 -8.25 -17.27 -29.11
N ASN A 750 -7.81 -16.97 -30.34
CA ASN A 750 -6.46 -17.34 -30.79
C ASN A 750 -5.40 -16.50 -30.07
N VAL A 751 -5.67 -15.19 -29.87
CA VAL A 751 -4.79 -14.31 -29.08
C VAL A 751 -4.70 -14.81 -27.64
N ALA A 752 -5.84 -15.12 -27.01
CA ALA A 752 -5.87 -15.61 -25.64
C ALA A 752 -5.13 -16.96 -25.49
N ALA A 753 -5.33 -17.88 -26.43
CA ALA A 753 -4.64 -19.17 -26.46
C ALA A 753 -3.13 -19.01 -26.71
N ALA A 754 -2.73 -18.11 -27.62
CA ALA A 754 -1.33 -17.80 -27.86
C ALA A 754 -0.62 -17.22 -26.63
N LEU A 755 -1.28 -16.33 -25.87
CA LEU A 755 -0.76 -15.83 -24.59
C LEU A 755 -0.70 -16.93 -23.52
N TRP A 756 -1.66 -17.86 -23.52
CA TRP A 756 -1.65 -19.02 -22.62
C TRP A 756 -0.46 -19.95 -22.89
N ASP A 757 -0.21 -20.28 -24.15
CA ASP A 757 0.92 -21.12 -24.58
C ASP A 757 2.28 -20.44 -24.26
N ILE A 758 2.38 -19.10 -24.39
CA ILE A 758 3.58 -18.38 -23.91
C ILE A 758 3.74 -18.48 -22.38
N HIS A 759 2.62 -18.51 -21.65
CA HIS A 759 2.57 -18.42 -20.19
C HIS A 759 2.80 -19.76 -19.48
N ASP A 760 2.21 -20.85 -19.96
CA ASP A 760 2.13 -22.09 -19.21
C ASP A 760 3.43 -22.93 -19.29
N ASP A 761 3.44 -24.13 -18.71
CA ASP A 761 4.59 -25.05 -18.75
C ASP A 761 4.32 -26.34 -19.54
N HIS A 762 3.28 -26.33 -20.39
CA HIS A 762 2.82 -27.51 -21.10
C HIS A 762 3.42 -27.64 -22.51
N ASP A 763 4.56 -28.33 -22.65
CA ASP A 763 5.09 -28.63 -23.98
C ASP A 763 4.09 -29.44 -24.85
N GLU A 764 3.62 -28.86 -25.97
CA GLU A 764 2.92 -29.59 -27.04
C GLU A 764 3.74 -29.69 -28.35
N MET A 765 3.05 -29.72 -29.50
CA MET A 765 3.68 -30.05 -30.78
C MET A 765 4.62 -28.93 -31.23
N TYR A 766 4.11 -27.71 -31.22
CA TYR A 766 4.84 -26.51 -31.60
C TYR A 766 5.18 -25.66 -30.38
N ASP A 767 4.27 -25.54 -29.42
CA ASP A 767 4.58 -24.85 -28.18
C ASP A 767 5.58 -25.64 -27.32
N ARG A 768 6.67 -24.95 -26.99
CA ARG A 768 7.79 -25.39 -26.14
C ARG A 768 8.33 -24.20 -25.36
N LEU A 769 7.56 -23.11 -25.31
CA LEU A 769 7.87 -21.93 -24.54
C LEU A 769 7.23 -22.10 -23.16
N SER A 770 7.91 -21.63 -22.13
CA SER A 770 7.35 -21.64 -20.78
C SER A 770 7.91 -20.44 -20.04
N ASP A 771 7.44 -19.26 -20.44
CA ASP A 771 8.04 -17.99 -20.03
C ASP A 771 7.27 -17.33 -18.87
N GLY A 772 6.09 -17.86 -18.53
CA GLY A 772 5.26 -17.33 -17.47
C GLY A 772 4.69 -15.96 -17.81
N PHE A 773 4.10 -15.31 -16.80
CA PHE A 773 3.46 -14.00 -16.97
C PHE A 773 4.46 -12.83 -17.01
N VAL A 774 5.67 -13.00 -16.47
CA VAL A 774 6.62 -11.90 -16.25
C VAL A 774 7.08 -11.28 -17.57
N ASN A 775 7.39 -12.09 -18.59
CA ASN A 775 7.84 -11.57 -19.87
C ASN A 775 6.69 -11.04 -20.73
N ILE A 776 5.48 -11.63 -20.61
CA ILE A 776 4.27 -11.04 -21.19
C ILE A 776 4.06 -9.63 -20.61
N TRP A 777 4.11 -9.51 -19.28
CA TRP A 777 3.96 -8.23 -18.59
C TRP A 777 5.06 -7.23 -18.94
N HIS A 778 6.31 -7.67 -19.11
CA HIS A 778 7.42 -6.81 -19.51
C HIS A 778 7.15 -6.12 -20.85
N VAL A 779 6.55 -6.82 -21.81
CA VAL A 779 6.13 -6.20 -23.08
C VAL A 779 5.04 -5.14 -22.85
N LEU A 780 3.99 -5.46 -22.09
CA LEU A 780 2.92 -4.49 -21.81
C LEU A 780 3.43 -3.25 -21.04
N GLU A 781 4.35 -3.42 -20.08
CA GLU A 781 4.90 -2.33 -19.29
C GLU A 781 5.81 -1.40 -20.11
N GLU A 782 6.53 -1.96 -21.09
CA GLU A 782 7.48 -1.22 -21.92
C GLU A 782 6.89 -0.64 -23.21
N GLN A 783 5.56 -0.57 -23.30
CA GLN A 783 4.85 -0.03 -24.47
C GLN A 783 5.30 1.37 -24.93
N ASP A 784 5.70 2.21 -23.97
CA ASP A 784 6.24 3.55 -24.25
C ASP A 784 7.64 3.53 -24.92
N GLN A 785 8.37 2.42 -24.81
CA GLN A 785 9.72 2.24 -25.37
C GLN A 785 9.72 1.64 -26.77
N THR A 786 8.79 0.72 -27.03
CA THR A 786 8.66 -0.07 -28.26
C THR A 786 7.67 0.55 -29.26
N GLY A 787 6.70 1.32 -28.76
CA GLY A 787 5.67 2.00 -29.53
C GLY A 787 4.32 1.26 -29.46
N ASN A 788 3.23 2.02 -29.52
CA ASN A 788 1.83 1.57 -29.40
C ASN A 788 1.56 0.08 -29.74
N GLU A 789 1.42 -0.76 -28.71
CA GLU A 789 0.94 -2.14 -28.73
C GLU A 789 -0.56 -2.17 -29.05
N ASP A 790 -0.91 -1.64 -30.22
CA ASP A 790 -2.28 -1.45 -30.69
C ASP A 790 -2.90 -2.78 -31.16
N THR A 791 -2.07 -3.79 -31.48
CA THR A 791 -2.47 -5.12 -31.95
C THR A 791 -1.58 -6.23 -31.37
N PHE A 792 -2.00 -7.49 -31.50
CA PHE A 792 -1.19 -8.64 -31.09
C PHE A 792 0.12 -8.75 -31.91
N SER A 793 0.10 -8.33 -33.18
CA SER A 793 1.31 -8.26 -34.00
C SER A 793 2.31 -7.26 -33.44
N ASP A 794 1.84 -6.11 -32.95
CA ASP A 794 2.70 -5.10 -32.33
C ASP A 794 3.28 -5.64 -31.01
N PHE A 795 2.45 -6.32 -30.19
CA PHE A 795 2.94 -7.03 -28.99
C PHE A 795 4.03 -8.05 -29.34
N TYR A 796 3.85 -8.86 -30.39
CA TYR A 796 4.84 -9.85 -30.81
C TYR A 796 6.13 -9.20 -31.35
N ASP A 797 6.03 -8.11 -32.10
CA ASP A 797 7.20 -7.35 -32.55
C ASP A 797 7.95 -6.76 -31.34
N SER A 798 7.26 -6.21 -30.34
CA SER A 798 7.85 -5.72 -29.09
C SER A 798 8.50 -6.85 -28.27
N TRP A 799 7.88 -8.04 -28.21
CA TRP A 799 8.46 -9.24 -27.61
C TRP A 799 9.83 -9.56 -28.24
N CYS A 800 9.91 -9.50 -29.56
CA CYS A 800 11.14 -9.72 -30.31
C CYS A 800 12.19 -8.63 -30.05
N ASP A 801 11.78 -7.36 -30.07
CA ASP A 801 12.67 -6.20 -29.89
C ASP A 801 13.26 -6.11 -28.48
N LEU A 802 12.52 -6.58 -27.47
CA LEU A 802 13.00 -6.71 -26.09
C LEU A 802 13.93 -7.91 -25.88
N GLY A 803 14.14 -8.74 -26.91
CA GLY A 803 15.10 -9.84 -26.93
C GLY A 803 14.61 -11.11 -26.24
N HIS A 804 13.28 -11.29 -26.12
CA HIS A 804 12.69 -12.55 -25.69
C HIS A 804 12.85 -13.64 -26.77
N ASP A 805 12.60 -14.92 -26.42
CA ASP A 805 12.86 -16.08 -27.30
C ASP A 805 11.89 -16.11 -28.49
N LYS A 806 12.27 -15.42 -29.56
CA LYS A 806 11.47 -15.25 -30.77
C LYS A 806 11.13 -16.58 -31.45
N PRO A 807 12.08 -17.50 -31.74
CA PRO A 807 11.73 -18.77 -32.39
C PRO A 807 10.70 -19.61 -31.63
N ARG A 808 10.81 -19.66 -30.29
CA ARG A 808 9.84 -20.41 -29.48
C ARG A 808 8.50 -19.70 -29.37
N ALA A 809 8.50 -18.37 -29.25
CA ALA A 809 7.26 -17.60 -29.26
C ALA A 809 6.52 -17.75 -30.60
N ASN A 810 7.24 -17.71 -31.73
CA ASN A 810 6.67 -17.94 -33.05
C ASN A 810 5.99 -19.32 -33.14
N SER A 811 6.65 -20.35 -32.60
CA SER A 811 6.09 -21.71 -32.57
C SER A 811 4.84 -21.82 -31.69
N ALA A 812 4.84 -21.15 -30.53
CA ALA A 812 3.69 -21.10 -29.61
C ALA A 812 2.49 -20.39 -30.25
N ILE A 813 2.69 -19.22 -30.88
CA ILE A 813 1.57 -18.52 -31.53
C ILE A 813 1.09 -19.26 -32.79
N PHE A 814 1.98 -19.96 -33.51
CA PHE A 814 1.63 -20.77 -34.68
C PHE A 814 0.73 -21.95 -34.34
N GLN A 815 0.89 -22.54 -33.14
CA GLN A 815 -0.03 -23.55 -32.61
C GLN A 815 -1.49 -23.08 -32.57
N ASN A 816 -1.67 -21.77 -32.41
CA ASN A 816 -2.96 -21.10 -32.27
C ASN A 816 -3.48 -20.52 -33.60
N ASP A 817 -2.97 -21.03 -34.72
CA ASP A 817 -3.24 -20.57 -36.09
C ASP A 817 -2.90 -19.09 -36.33
N ILE A 818 -1.96 -18.52 -35.57
CA ILE A 818 -1.38 -17.20 -35.82
C ILE A 818 -0.04 -17.39 -36.53
N ASP A 819 0.01 -17.05 -37.82
CA ASP A 819 1.18 -17.27 -38.67
C ASP A 819 1.96 -15.97 -38.92
N TYR A 820 3.01 -15.76 -38.13
CA TYR A 820 4.02 -14.72 -38.38
C TYR A 820 5.32 -15.30 -38.96
N ASN A 821 5.31 -16.59 -39.32
CA ASN A 821 6.48 -17.31 -39.77
C ASN A 821 6.99 -16.78 -41.12
N ARG A 822 8.30 -16.52 -41.18
CA ARG A 822 8.99 -16.07 -42.39
C ARG A 822 9.85 -17.21 -42.92
N ALA A 823 9.82 -17.38 -44.23
CA ALA A 823 10.69 -18.38 -44.86
C ALA A 823 12.17 -18.10 -44.55
N PRO A 824 12.97 -19.14 -44.29
CA PRO A 824 14.37 -18.97 -43.94
C PRO A 824 15.16 -18.34 -45.08
N GLY A 825 16.23 -17.63 -44.78
CA GLY A 825 17.27 -17.28 -45.74
C GLY A 825 18.08 -18.51 -46.14
N VAL A 826 18.40 -18.64 -47.43
CA VAL A 826 19.30 -19.67 -47.95
C VAL A 826 20.23 -19.09 -49.00
N VAL A 827 21.51 -19.44 -48.93
CA VAL A 827 22.54 -18.98 -49.87
C VAL A 827 23.47 -20.12 -50.25
N VAL A 828 23.61 -20.36 -51.56
CA VAL A 828 24.58 -21.31 -52.12
C VAL A 828 25.94 -20.63 -52.24
N ALA A 829 26.88 -21.00 -51.37
CA ALA A 829 28.23 -20.42 -51.34
C ALA A 829 29.26 -21.19 -52.16
N ASN A 830 29.09 -22.50 -52.31
CA ASN A 830 29.93 -23.33 -53.18
C ASN A 830 29.08 -24.47 -53.76
N PRO A 831 29.16 -24.77 -55.07
CA PRO A 831 30.13 -24.29 -56.07
C PRO A 831 29.96 -22.84 -56.56
N GLU A 832 31.08 -22.16 -56.79
CA GLU A 832 31.14 -20.80 -57.37
C GLU A 832 30.86 -20.83 -58.89
N PRO A 833 30.04 -19.91 -59.42
CA PRO A 833 29.77 -19.80 -60.85
C PRO A 833 31.03 -19.63 -61.70
N GLY A 834 31.06 -20.28 -62.86
CA GLY A 834 32.14 -20.21 -63.84
C GLY A 834 33.47 -20.85 -63.40
N LYS A 835 33.51 -21.51 -62.24
CA LYS A 835 34.66 -22.33 -61.82
C LYS A 835 34.59 -23.72 -62.41
N VAL A 836 35.74 -24.37 -62.45
CA VAL A 836 35.87 -25.77 -62.87
C VAL A 836 36.13 -26.62 -61.63
N TYR A 837 35.30 -27.64 -61.45
CA TYR A 837 35.41 -28.62 -60.39
C TYR A 837 35.74 -30.00 -60.94
N PHE A 838 36.44 -30.80 -60.13
CA PHE A 838 36.90 -32.15 -60.47
C PHE A 838 36.63 -33.08 -59.29
N GLY A 839 36.12 -34.27 -59.55
CA GLY A 839 35.96 -35.31 -58.54
C GLY A 839 34.84 -35.01 -57.55
N VAL A 840 35.22 -34.84 -56.28
CA VAL A 840 34.29 -34.53 -55.19
C VAL A 840 34.17 -33.02 -55.05
N ILE A 841 32.94 -32.51 -55.14
CA ILE A 841 32.60 -31.12 -54.84
C ILE A 841 32.10 -31.06 -53.41
N HIS A 842 32.77 -30.26 -52.58
CA HIS A 842 32.28 -29.94 -51.23
C HIS A 842 31.26 -28.82 -51.35
N THR A 843 29.96 -29.13 -51.44
CA THR A 843 28.94 -28.08 -51.51
C THR A 843 28.94 -27.29 -50.20
N LEU A 844 28.62 -26.01 -50.24
CA LEU A 844 28.52 -25.20 -49.03
C LEU A 844 27.32 -24.27 -49.16
N THR A 845 26.40 -24.41 -48.23
CA THR A 845 25.18 -23.61 -48.15
C THR A 845 25.10 -22.99 -46.77
N TYR A 846 24.69 -21.72 -46.70
CA TYR A 846 24.35 -21.05 -45.45
C TYR A 846 22.84 -20.90 -45.37
N THR A 847 22.30 -21.14 -44.19
CA THR A 847 20.91 -20.85 -43.88
C THR A 847 20.85 -19.89 -42.70
N THR A 848 19.88 -19.01 -42.71
CA THR A 848 19.54 -18.13 -41.59
C THR A 848 18.06 -18.17 -41.40
N ASP A 849 17.60 -18.22 -40.17
CA ASP A 849 16.19 -18.09 -39.86
C ASP A 849 16.08 -17.10 -38.71
N GLU A 850 15.22 -16.09 -38.88
CA GLU A 850 15.08 -15.02 -37.90
C GLU A 850 14.03 -15.37 -36.84
N ASP A 851 13.21 -16.39 -37.07
CA ASP A 851 12.01 -16.69 -36.29
C ASP A 851 11.71 -18.19 -36.17
N GLY A 852 12.65 -19.05 -36.57
CA GLY A 852 12.56 -20.49 -36.46
C GLY A 852 13.92 -21.18 -36.51
N ASP A 853 13.88 -22.51 -36.52
CA ASP A 853 15.02 -23.36 -36.84
C ASP A 853 14.88 -23.89 -38.28
N VAL A 854 15.99 -24.22 -38.94
CA VAL A 854 15.95 -24.90 -40.25
C VAL A 854 16.21 -26.39 -40.08
N PRO A 855 15.21 -27.26 -39.80
CA PRO A 855 15.43 -28.69 -39.63
C PRO A 855 15.71 -29.39 -40.97
N GLN A 856 15.17 -28.87 -42.08
CA GLN A 856 15.16 -29.55 -43.38
C GLN A 856 15.85 -28.73 -44.46
N MET A 857 16.69 -29.39 -45.25
CA MET A 857 17.34 -28.84 -46.43
C MET A 857 17.40 -29.88 -47.54
N GLU A 858 17.20 -29.47 -48.79
CA GLU A 858 17.32 -30.32 -49.97
C GLU A 858 18.24 -29.68 -51.02
N ILE A 859 19.23 -30.43 -51.52
CA ILE A 859 20.10 -29.98 -52.61
C ILE A 859 19.68 -30.65 -53.91
N TRP A 860 19.53 -29.86 -54.97
CA TRP A 860 19.17 -30.30 -56.30
C TRP A 860 20.24 -29.85 -57.29
N PHE A 861 20.47 -30.62 -58.36
CA PHE A 861 21.35 -30.22 -59.46
C PHE A 861 20.63 -30.30 -60.80
N SER A 862 21.13 -29.53 -61.77
CA SER A 862 20.65 -29.55 -63.15
C SER A 862 21.82 -29.37 -64.11
N LEU A 863 21.73 -29.98 -65.30
CA LEU A 863 22.71 -29.82 -66.38
C LEU A 863 22.24 -28.83 -67.46
N ASP A 864 20.99 -28.36 -67.36
CA ASP A 864 20.37 -27.49 -68.37
C ASP A 864 19.56 -26.34 -67.77
N ASN A 865 19.52 -26.24 -66.44
CA ASN A 865 18.70 -25.30 -65.66
C ASN A 865 17.18 -25.45 -65.91
N ILE A 866 16.73 -26.64 -66.33
CA ILE A 866 15.32 -26.94 -66.61
C ILE A 866 14.91 -28.22 -65.89
N GLU A 867 15.63 -29.31 -66.12
CA GLU A 867 15.39 -30.59 -65.44
C GLU A 867 16.28 -30.66 -64.19
N TRP A 868 15.63 -30.78 -63.03
CA TRP A 868 16.28 -30.80 -61.72
C TRP A 868 16.23 -32.20 -61.12
N HIS A 869 17.35 -32.63 -60.54
CA HIS A 869 17.51 -33.92 -59.88
C HIS A 869 17.90 -33.72 -58.42
N LEU A 870 17.19 -34.38 -57.51
CA LEU A 870 17.52 -34.36 -56.08
C LEU A 870 18.86 -35.06 -55.86
N LEU A 871 19.75 -34.39 -55.15
CA LEU A 871 21.00 -34.96 -54.67
C LEU A 871 20.75 -35.68 -53.34
N ASP A 872 20.26 -36.92 -53.43
CA ASP A 872 19.92 -37.79 -52.29
C ASP A 872 21.18 -38.36 -51.60
N LEU A 873 21.97 -37.46 -51.02
CA LEU A 873 23.16 -37.77 -50.23
C LEU A 873 22.97 -37.30 -48.78
N PRO A 874 23.62 -37.93 -47.80
CA PRO A 874 23.57 -37.46 -46.42
C PRO A 874 24.10 -36.03 -46.32
N ILE A 875 23.25 -35.12 -45.85
CA ILE A 875 23.61 -33.74 -45.57
C ILE A 875 24.29 -33.69 -44.20
N GLU A 876 25.47 -33.05 -44.15
CA GLU A 876 26.18 -32.81 -42.89
C GLU A 876 26.00 -31.35 -42.46
N ARG A 877 25.85 -31.11 -41.15
CA ARG A 877 25.84 -29.77 -40.53
C ARG A 877 27.23 -29.44 -39.99
N GLY A 878 27.78 -28.28 -40.38
CA GLY A 878 29.12 -27.82 -40.01
C GLY A 878 29.07 -26.55 -39.15
N GLY A 879 29.92 -26.49 -38.12
CA GLY A 879 30.06 -25.32 -37.24
C GLY A 879 31.33 -24.53 -37.53
N TYR A 880 31.44 -23.86 -38.68
CA TYR A 880 32.51 -22.88 -38.94
C TYR A 880 32.05 -21.80 -39.93
N SER A 881 31.24 -20.86 -39.46
CA SER A 881 31.08 -19.58 -40.14
C SER A 881 32.21 -18.63 -39.74
N ILE A 882 32.92 -18.08 -40.72
CA ILE A 882 33.86 -16.95 -40.52
C ILE A 882 33.15 -15.59 -40.63
N ARG A 883 31.83 -15.58 -40.87
CA ARG A 883 31.00 -14.39 -41.08
C ARG A 883 29.98 -14.12 -39.97
N GLY A 884 29.79 -15.05 -39.04
CA GLY A 884 28.79 -14.90 -37.96
C GLY A 884 27.37 -15.27 -38.39
N GLU A 885 27.21 -16.13 -39.40
CA GLU A 885 25.94 -16.74 -39.81
C GLU A 885 25.87 -18.16 -39.22
N ASP A 886 24.78 -18.52 -38.55
CA ASP A 886 24.81 -19.49 -37.45
C ASP A 886 24.77 -20.98 -37.84
N GLU A 887 24.36 -21.35 -39.07
CA GLU A 887 24.40 -22.75 -39.54
C GLU A 887 24.89 -22.89 -40.99
N CYS A 888 25.87 -23.78 -41.22
CA CYS A 888 26.27 -24.18 -42.57
C CYS A 888 26.01 -25.66 -42.84
N TRP A 889 25.61 -25.93 -44.07
CA TRP A 889 25.27 -27.25 -44.55
C TRP A 889 26.16 -27.61 -45.73
N TYR A 890 26.59 -28.86 -45.78
CA TYR A 890 27.43 -29.34 -46.87
C TYR A 890 27.16 -30.80 -47.24
N ILE A 891 27.44 -31.12 -48.50
CA ILE A 891 27.46 -32.46 -49.05
C ILE A 891 28.79 -32.65 -49.81
N ASP A 892 29.43 -33.79 -49.59
CA ASP A 892 30.55 -34.24 -50.42
C ASP A 892 30.01 -34.93 -51.69
N TRP A 893 29.73 -34.13 -52.72
CA TRP A 893 29.16 -34.62 -53.97
C TRP A 893 30.23 -35.19 -54.90
N ASN A 894 30.33 -36.52 -54.97
CA ASN A 894 31.21 -37.18 -55.92
C ASN A 894 30.63 -37.22 -57.34
N THR A 895 30.89 -36.16 -58.11
CA THR A 895 30.37 -35.99 -59.47
C THR A 895 30.84 -37.06 -60.47
N THR A 896 31.90 -37.83 -60.18
CA THR A 896 32.45 -38.86 -61.09
C THR A 896 31.48 -40.01 -61.40
N HIS A 897 30.39 -40.12 -60.65
CA HIS A 897 29.37 -41.15 -60.87
C HIS A 897 28.26 -40.69 -61.82
N GLU A 898 28.11 -39.39 -62.04
CA GLU A 898 26.91 -38.78 -62.63
C GLU A 898 27.24 -37.83 -63.79
N ILE A 899 28.41 -37.20 -63.76
CA ILE A 899 28.82 -36.18 -64.73
C ILE A 899 30.23 -36.52 -65.23
N ASP A 900 30.37 -36.90 -66.50
CA ASP A 900 31.68 -37.11 -67.13
C ASP A 900 32.36 -35.74 -67.43
N GLU A 901 31.67 -34.86 -68.14
CA GLU A 901 32.09 -33.48 -68.46
C GLU A 901 30.84 -32.66 -68.83
N ASP A 902 30.60 -31.52 -68.17
CA ASP A 902 29.51 -30.59 -68.49
C ASP A 902 29.88 -29.14 -68.12
N ASP A 903 29.58 -28.17 -68.99
CA ASP A 903 29.87 -26.74 -68.79
C ASP A 903 28.66 -25.92 -68.31
N SER A 904 27.56 -26.60 -68.02
CA SER A 904 26.26 -26.06 -67.67
C SER A 904 25.67 -26.69 -66.40
N VAL A 905 26.50 -27.00 -65.40
CA VAL A 905 26.01 -27.55 -64.12
C VAL A 905 25.49 -26.44 -63.22
N TRP A 906 24.31 -26.63 -62.65
CA TRP A 906 23.65 -25.73 -61.70
C TRP A 906 23.35 -26.48 -60.42
N LEU A 907 23.29 -25.74 -59.30
CA LEU A 907 22.88 -26.26 -58.02
C LEU A 907 21.79 -25.36 -57.44
N ARG A 908 20.75 -25.96 -56.89
CA ARG A 908 19.63 -25.33 -56.19
C ARG A 908 19.55 -25.91 -54.79
N VAL A 909 19.30 -25.08 -53.81
CA VAL A 909 19.06 -25.52 -52.44
C VAL A 909 17.70 -25.02 -52.00
N HIS A 910 16.91 -25.91 -51.42
CA HIS A 910 15.67 -25.58 -50.72
C HIS A 910 15.92 -25.70 -49.22
N ALA A 911 15.58 -24.66 -48.47
CA ALA A 911 15.55 -24.69 -47.01
C ALA A 911 14.09 -24.65 -46.55
N THR A 912 13.76 -25.42 -45.51
CA THR A 912 12.42 -25.43 -44.89
C THR A 912 12.60 -25.35 -43.38
N ASP A 913 11.92 -24.38 -42.78
CA ASP A 913 11.94 -24.17 -41.33
C ASP A 913 11.06 -25.20 -40.59
N ASP A 914 11.04 -25.12 -39.26
CA ASP A 914 10.31 -26.03 -38.38
C ASP A 914 8.79 -25.80 -38.36
N LEU A 915 8.32 -24.69 -38.93
CA LEU A 915 6.90 -24.37 -39.12
C LEU A 915 6.43 -24.59 -40.58
N GLY A 916 7.34 -25.02 -41.46
CA GLY A 916 7.07 -25.45 -42.83
C GLY A 916 7.18 -24.36 -43.90
N ALA A 917 7.58 -23.13 -43.58
CA ALA A 917 7.88 -22.14 -44.63
C ALA A 917 9.23 -22.48 -45.28
N SER A 918 9.34 -22.13 -46.56
CA SER A 918 10.48 -22.58 -47.36
C SER A 918 10.94 -21.52 -48.35
N SER A 919 12.24 -21.54 -48.61
CA SER A 919 12.90 -20.70 -49.58
C SER A 919 13.83 -21.53 -50.45
N SER A 920 14.34 -20.93 -51.52
CA SER A 920 15.34 -21.58 -52.35
C SER A 920 16.33 -20.58 -52.92
N ASP A 921 17.57 -21.03 -53.11
CA ASP A 921 18.60 -20.29 -53.82
C ASP A 921 19.27 -21.19 -54.87
N ASP A 922 19.67 -20.56 -55.97
CA ASP A 922 20.36 -21.18 -57.08
C ASP A 922 21.78 -20.62 -57.15
N THR A 923 22.73 -21.40 -57.65
CA THR A 923 24.02 -20.82 -58.07
C THR A 923 23.80 -19.66 -59.04
N ASP A 924 24.41 -18.50 -58.78
CA ASP A 924 24.35 -17.26 -59.60
C ASP A 924 24.70 -17.42 -61.09
N GLY A 925 25.19 -18.59 -61.49
CA GLY A 925 25.50 -19.01 -62.85
C GLY A 925 25.95 -20.47 -62.86
N SER A 926 26.01 -21.09 -64.05
CA SER A 926 26.55 -22.45 -64.15
C SER A 926 28.02 -22.52 -63.74
N PHE A 927 28.42 -23.67 -63.24
CA PHE A 927 29.81 -24.07 -63.06
C PHE A 927 30.12 -25.27 -63.96
N ILE A 928 31.40 -25.56 -64.10
CA ILE A 928 31.90 -26.61 -64.99
C ILE A 928 32.33 -27.80 -64.13
N VAL A 929 31.90 -28.99 -64.50
CA VAL A 929 32.42 -30.25 -63.94
C VAL A 929 33.17 -30.98 -65.04
N ASP A 930 34.45 -31.26 -64.81
CA ASP A 930 35.30 -31.98 -65.76
C ASP A 930 35.95 -33.17 -65.06
N ASN A 931 35.39 -34.37 -65.22
CA ASN A 931 35.93 -35.60 -64.63
C ASN A 931 36.76 -36.41 -65.64
N VAL A 932 36.95 -35.91 -66.86
CA VAL A 932 37.71 -36.60 -67.89
C VAL A 932 39.20 -36.38 -67.64
N ALA A 933 39.95 -37.48 -67.61
CA ALA A 933 41.39 -37.42 -67.39
C ALA A 933 42.08 -36.46 -68.41
N PRO A 934 43.18 -35.77 -68.02
CA PRO A 934 43.70 -34.54 -68.66
C PRO A 934 44.28 -34.67 -70.09
N HIS A 935 43.85 -35.65 -70.89
CA HIS A 935 44.31 -35.90 -72.25
C HIS A 935 43.39 -35.37 -73.36
N HIS A 936 42.30 -34.68 -73.02
CA HIS A 936 41.54 -33.87 -73.99
C HIS A 936 41.70 -32.39 -73.63
N TRP A 937 42.78 -31.76 -74.08
CA TRP A 937 42.86 -30.29 -74.07
C TRP A 937 41.77 -29.76 -75.01
N ARG A 938 40.66 -29.22 -74.46
CA ARG A 938 39.87 -28.23 -75.17
C ARG A 938 40.83 -27.08 -75.50
N ASP A 939 41.09 -26.84 -76.78
CA ASP A 939 41.74 -25.63 -77.24
C ASP A 939 40.88 -24.45 -76.78
N PHE A 940 41.23 -23.82 -75.66
CA PHE A 940 40.68 -22.53 -75.28
C PHE A 940 41.15 -21.51 -76.32
N THR A 941 40.34 -21.31 -77.38
CA THR A 941 40.47 -20.10 -78.20
C THR A 941 39.97 -18.89 -77.39
N PRO A 942 40.72 -17.78 -77.35
CA PRO A 942 40.42 -16.60 -76.54
C PRO A 942 39.06 -15.95 -76.82
#